data_AF-A0A2Z5FZ49-F1
#
_entry.id   AF-A0A2Z5FZ49-F1
#
_cell.length_a   1.000
_cell.length_b   1.000
_cell.length_c   1.000
_cell.angle_alpha   90.00
_cell.angle_beta   90.00
_cell.angle_gamma   90.00
#
_symmetry.space_group_name_H-M   'P 1'
#
loop_
_entity.id
_entity.type
_entity.pdbx_description
1 polymer ?
#
loop_
_entity_poly.entity_id
_entity_poly.type
_entity_poly.pdbx_seq_one_letter_code
_entity_poly.pdbx_strand_id
1 'polypeptide(L)'
;MPIGIARLRRLIVSLAVLLIAVLALFFLYARHKAHQLIRDLPGKLGVDVTRSSDGFTYSQSVKGQTAFTIHASNAVQYTGGSSATLHNVVITLYGAHGDRNDRITGSEFNYDQKAGVVTAKGEVQIDLQGATGANAAANSGTSQQANAPSESSKLDPGTIHVKTSGLIFNQNTQLATTTQYVEFTTAKGAGHSTGATYDVQKGLLVLDSSVELTSNRDGEPIAVHASHLEFLRNSLQAFLLKPISDYQSERTSADQAIVYFRKDGSAEHIDSQGHVHLVTNDGRDLTAGKAKVLLDVHSQPTRADVGGGLNFISHQQGADNTSQQMHGIAVEATLEFASGGTLHHAQARDAVSFVDQQNGLSDDPGGSSTRELRAPQVDIDFLPPSKDDAQSRSIANQVLASGGATAVLHTIRTKGPSQNTTIKGDQLLASLRDGHAITSLHGAGHTSVVDASPNGANSVTSGDTLQVNFATPGSRPASSAKQNPTAAAGLDTAHIQSVIQEGNVVIIQTPAAKPDHPATPTRATALRADYDAATQILRLQGSPRVNDASTDLTGDEIAYHRDSGVADVTGNVKATYAQAKPAANPGAGPAVSTGAVGLGSQGPRHVVSNSATLDQGHGKAIFRGQARLWQGPNSVAAPIIEVQRTPETLKAYGESSTSAAVTTVMTSTAGPQHQSNVFRVHSQNLIYADAEHKAVFTGAVTAEDASGTIHSDQIEAFLATPNPPTNPSVKPEHPSAESGQSRIERIVATGHIVLQQPGRRGLGERLIYTSQDGKFVLTGTSATPPRLYDQIHGNVSGEALIFNSQDDSVSVTGGQARTVTNTRTAK
;
A
#
# COMPACT_ATOMS: atom_id res chain seq x y z
N MET A 1 -21.26 44.50 32.03
CA MET A 1 -21.68 45.68 31.24
C MET A 1 -20.74 45.81 30.05
N PRO A 2 -21.17 45.57 28.80
CA PRO A 2 -20.30 45.65 27.63
C PRO A 2 -20.01 47.12 27.31
N ILE A 3 -18.72 47.49 27.28
CA ILE A 3 -18.28 48.83 26.92
C ILE A 3 -18.51 48.99 25.41
N GLY A 4 -19.54 49.76 25.04
CA GLY A 4 -19.88 50.01 23.64
C GLY A 4 -18.70 50.59 22.86
N ILE A 5 -18.56 50.16 21.61
CA ILE A 5 -17.44 50.46 20.68
C ILE A 5 -17.11 51.97 20.63
N ALA A 6 -18.11 52.85 20.80
CA ALA A 6 -17.92 54.29 20.86
C ALA A 6 -17.12 54.78 22.09
N ARG A 7 -17.25 54.12 23.26
CA ARG A 7 -16.47 54.44 24.46
C ARG A 7 -15.04 53.89 24.36
N LEU A 8 -14.85 52.72 23.75
CA LEU A 8 -13.52 52.15 23.50
C LEU A 8 -12.70 53.02 22.52
N ARG A 9 -13.35 53.53 21.47
CA ARG A 9 -12.70 54.44 20.51
C ARG A 9 -12.26 55.75 21.15
N ARG A 10 -13.08 56.31 22.06
CA ARG A 10 -12.69 57.50 22.85
C ARG A 10 -11.53 57.20 23.78
N LEU A 11 -11.54 56.03 24.44
CA LEU A 11 -10.47 55.61 25.36
C LEU A 11 -9.13 55.43 24.65
N ILE A 12 -9.13 54.83 23.45
CA ILE A 12 -7.93 54.67 22.61
C ILE A 12 -7.40 56.03 22.13
N VAL A 13 -8.27 56.95 21.71
CA VAL A 13 -7.85 58.31 21.33
C VAL A 13 -7.28 59.06 22.54
N SER A 14 -7.90 58.93 23.72
CA SER A 14 -7.37 59.52 24.96
C SER A 14 -6.00 58.95 25.32
N LEU A 15 -5.78 57.65 25.15
CA LEU A 15 -4.50 56.98 25.41
C LEU A 15 -3.42 57.37 24.39
N ALA A 16 -3.79 57.53 23.12
CA ALA A 16 -2.90 58.01 22.08
C ALA A 16 -2.48 59.48 22.30
N VAL A 17 -3.41 60.35 22.68
CA VAL A 17 -3.11 61.74 23.04
C VAL A 17 -2.25 61.81 24.30
N LEU A 18 -2.49 60.95 25.29
CA LEU A 18 -1.64 60.85 26.48
C LEU A 18 -0.23 60.36 26.14
N LEU A 19 -0.09 59.38 25.24
CA LEU A 19 1.21 58.89 24.77
C LEU A 19 1.97 60.00 24.03
N ILE A 20 1.30 60.76 23.16
CA ILE A 20 1.92 61.89 22.44
C ILE A 20 2.31 62.99 23.43
N ALA A 21 1.48 63.27 24.44
CA ALA A 21 1.81 64.23 25.49
C ALA A 21 3.03 63.76 26.32
N VAL A 22 3.11 62.49 26.69
CA VAL A 22 4.27 61.90 27.40
C VAL A 22 5.51 61.91 26.52
N LEU A 23 5.41 61.58 25.23
CA LEU A 23 6.51 61.66 24.28
C LEU A 23 6.97 63.10 24.05
N ALA A 24 6.05 64.06 23.98
CA ALA A 24 6.37 65.49 23.88
C ALA A 24 6.99 66.02 25.17
N LEU A 25 6.53 65.56 26.34
CA LEU A 25 7.14 65.90 27.63
C LEU A 25 8.51 65.26 27.79
N PHE A 26 8.70 64.03 27.29
CA PHE A 26 9.98 63.34 27.26
C PHE A 26 10.93 63.98 26.26
N PHE A 27 10.45 64.42 25.09
CA PHE A 27 11.24 65.20 24.12
C PHE A 27 11.57 66.59 24.63
N LEU A 28 10.64 67.28 25.30
CA LEU A 28 10.91 68.56 25.95
C LEU A 28 11.85 68.39 27.14
N TYR A 29 11.72 67.34 27.94
CA TYR A 29 12.63 67.01 29.05
C TYR A 29 14.02 66.61 28.53
N ALA A 30 14.10 65.79 27.48
CA ALA A 30 15.35 65.44 26.81
C ALA A 30 15.98 66.67 26.12
N ARG A 31 15.17 67.56 25.54
CA ARG A 31 15.62 68.83 24.94
C ARG A 31 16.01 69.86 25.99
N HIS A 32 15.39 69.87 27.17
CA HIS A 32 15.76 70.73 28.29
C HIS A 32 17.02 70.21 29.00
N LYS A 33 17.20 68.89 29.08
CA LYS A 33 18.42 68.24 29.59
C LYS A 33 19.59 68.36 28.59
N ALA A 34 19.30 68.29 27.29
CA ALA A 34 20.25 68.62 26.22
C ALA A 34 20.57 70.12 26.18
N HIS A 35 19.60 71.01 26.40
CA HIS A 35 19.86 72.45 26.52
C HIS A 35 20.58 72.84 27.81
N GLN A 36 20.39 72.12 28.93
CA GLN A 36 21.18 72.33 30.15
C GLN A 36 22.63 71.85 30.00
N LEU A 37 22.92 70.82 29.20
CA LEU A 37 24.29 70.45 28.83
C LEU A 37 24.91 71.35 27.74
N ILE A 38 24.12 72.10 26.98
CA ILE A 38 24.59 73.03 25.94
C ILE A 38 24.75 74.47 26.48
N ARG A 39 24.31 74.76 27.71
CA ARG A 39 24.39 76.10 28.32
C ARG A 39 25.60 76.34 29.22
N ASP A 40 26.45 75.33 29.39
CA ASP A 40 27.80 75.44 29.97
C ASP A 40 28.90 75.20 28.92
N LEU A 41 28.69 75.66 27.68
CA LEU A 41 29.81 75.90 26.77
C LEU A 41 30.44 77.26 27.12
N PRO A 42 31.69 77.32 27.63
CA PRO A 42 32.48 78.51 27.43
C PRO A 42 32.79 78.58 25.93
N GLY A 43 32.04 79.43 25.23
CA GLY A 43 32.45 79.92 23.93
C GLY A 43 33.75 80.69 24.10
N LYS A 44 34.89 80.04 23.84
CA LYS A 44 36.11 80.68 23.36
C LYS A 44 36.81 79.75 22.38
N LEU A 45 36.86 80.20 21.12
CA LEU A 45 37.98 79.90 20.24
C LEU A 45 39.28 80.17 21.00
N GLY A 46 40.15 79.18 21.02
CA GLY A 46 41.42 79.17 21.76
C GLY A 46 41.61 77.84 22.47
N VAL A 47 41.80 76.75 21.71
CA VAL A 47 42.22 75.47 22.27
C VAL A 47 43.69 75.60 22.64
N ASP A 48 43.98 75.97 23.90
CA ASP A 48 45.32 75.85 24.46
C ASP A 48 45.62 74.35 24.65
N VAL A 49 46.19 73.74 23.61
CA VAL A 49 46.84 72.44 23.68
C VAL A 49 47.90 72.51 24.78
N THR A 50 47.67 71.84 25.90
CA THR A 50 48.55 71.94 27.08
C THR A 50 49.77 71.04 26.95
N ARG A 51 49.66 69.94 26.18
CA ARG A 51 50.75 69.02 25.88
C ARG A 51 50.40 68.20 24.63
N SER A 52 51.25 68.29 23.60
CA SER A 52 51.28 67.35 22.48
C SER A 52 52.53 66.49 22.67
N SER A 53 52.39 65.16 22.63
CA SER A 53 53.51 64.23 22.76
C SER A 53 53.60 63.33 21.54
N ASP A 54 54.81 63.19 20.99
CA ASP A 54 55.15 62.19 19.99
C ASP A 54 55.16 60.81 20.69
N GLY A 55 54.16 59.99 20.39
CA GLY A 55 53.95 58.68 21.00
C GLY A 55 53.17 58.71 22.32
N PHE A 56 52.15 57.87 22.42
CA PHE A 56 51.41 57.58 23.65
C PHE A 56 51.26 56.06 23.79
N THR A 57 51.63 55.49 24.94
CA THR A 57 51.42 54.07 25.24
C THR A 57 50.89 53.92 26.66
N TYR A 58 49.79 53.17 26.79
CA TYR A 58 49.18 52.84 28.08
C TYR A 58 48.84 51.34 28.13
N SER A 59 49.36 50.63 29.12
CA SER A 59 49.09 49.20 29.33
C SER A 59 48.56 48.96 30.73
N GLN A 60 47.57 48.09 30.86
CA GLN A 60 46.98 47.74 32.15
C GLN A 60 47.01 46.22 32.34
N SER A 61 47.48 45.79 33.51
CA SER A 61 47.55 44.37 33.89
C SER A 61 46.47 44.02 34.92
N VAL A 62 45.87 42.84 34.77
CA VAL A 62 44.90 42.28 35.71
C VAL A 62 45.44 40.92 36.16
N LYS A 63 45.58 40.71 37.48
CA LYS A 63 46.12 39.46 38.08
C LYS A 63 47.50 39.02 37.54
N GLY A 64 48.36 39.97 37.18
CA GLY A 64 49.73 39.70 36.70
C GLY A 64 49.87 39.40 35.21
N GLN A 65 48.79 39.50 34.42
CA GLN A 65 48.83 39.43 32.95
C GLN A 65 48.35 40.76 32.36
N THR A 66 49.00 41.24 31.30
CA THR A 66 48.58 42.44 30.57
C THR A 66 47.22 42.17 29.94
N ALA A 67 46.19 42.95 30.29
CA ALA A 67 44.85 42.81 29.75
C ALA A 67 44.69 43.57 28.42
N PHE A 68 45.31 44.75 28.30
CA PHE A 68 45.35 45.51 27.05
C PHE A 68 46.52 46.51 27.00
N THR A 69 46.86 46.93 25.79
CA THR A 69 47.80 48.02 25.49
C THR A 69 47.18 48.97 24.47
N ILE A 70 47.14 50.26 24.75
CA ILE A 70 46.76 51.33 23.82
C ILE A 70 48.04 52.03 23.38
N HIS A 71 48.30 52.06 22.08
CA HIS A 71 49.42 52.77 21.46
C HIS A 71 48.88 53.80 20.46
N ALA A 72 49.35 55.05 20.48
CA ALA A 72 48.98 56.08 19.52
C ALA A 72 50.23 56.83 19.04
N SER A 73 50.24 57.26 17.77
CA SER A 73 51.38 58.01 17.22
C SER A 73 51.49 59.40 17.83
N ASN A 74 50.35 60.04 18.13
CA ASN A 74 50.28 61.37 18.75
C ASN A 74 49.11 61.43 19.73
N ALA A 75 49.29 62.15 20.84
CA ALA A 75 48.23 62.43 21.80
C ALA A 75 48.12 63.93 22.07
N VAL A 76 46.90 64.46 22.00
CA VAL A 76 46.55 65.85 22.31
C VAL A 76 45.71 65.84 23.58
N GLN A 77 46.27 66.32 24.69
CA GLN A 77 45.58 66.37 25.98
C GLN A 77 44.94 67.74 26.22
N TYR A 78 43.69 67.77 26.70
CA TYR A 78 42.92 69.01 26.92
C TYR A 78 42.98 69.50 28.37
N THR A 79 42.77 70.82 28.54
CA THR A 79 42.78 71.52 29.83
C THR A 79 41.72 70.94 30.79
N GLY A 80 42.16 70.36 31.91
CA GLY A 80 41.31 69.57 32.83
C GLY A 80 41.79 68.12 33.00
N GLY A 81 42.75 67.68 32.18
CA GLY A 81 43.62 66.52 32.42
C GLY A 81 43.01 65.14 32.19
N SER A 82 41.68 65.01 32.09
CA SER A 82 41.00 63.71 31.99
C SER A 82 40.58 63.28 30.58
N SER A 83 40.67 64.15 29.57
CA SER A 83 40.34 63.81 28.17
C SER A 83 41.54 64.05 27.24
N ALA A 84 41.75 63.11 26.32
CA ALA A 84 42.78 63.19 25.29
C ALA A 84 42.26 62.71 23.93
N THR A 85 42.69 63.35 22.85
CA THR A 85 42.50 62.86 21.48
C THR A 85 43.77 62.15 21.02
N LEU A 86 43.63 60.89 20.64
CA LEU A 86 44.70 60.00 20.22
C LEU A 86 44.63 59.82 18.71
N HIS A 87 45.75 59.95 18.01
CA HIS A 87 45.85 59.77 16.55
C HIS A 87 46.62 58.51 16.19
N ASN A 88 46.21 57.83 15.12
CA ASN A 88 46.74 56.55 14.63
C ASN A 88 46.87 55.52 15.75
N VAL A 89 45.74 55.14 16.30
CA VAL A 89 45.65 54.33 17.51
C VAL A 89 45.62 52.86 17.16
N VAL A 90 46.34 52.08 17.97
CA VAL A 90 46.37 50.63 17.99
C VAL A 90 46.06 50.19 19.42
N ILE A 91 44.95 49.50 19.63
CA ILE A 91 44.63 48.85 20.91
C ILE A 91 44.86 47.35 20.74
N THR A 92 45.77 46.77 21.51
CA THR A 92 45.97 45.32 21.59
C THR A 92 45.25 44.81 22.83
N LEU A 93 44.28 43.92 22.65
CA LEU A 93 43.53 43.25 23.71
C LEU A 93 44.06 41.84 23.87
N TYR A 94 44.37 41.46 25.12
CA TYR A 94 44.91 40.15 25.43
C TYR A 94 43.82 39.22 25.97
N GLY A 95 43.84 37.95 25.56
CA GLY A 95 42.97 36.92 26.13
C GLY A 95 43.18 36.72 27.63
N ALA A 96 42.17 36.17 28.33
CA ALA A 96 42.24 35.93 29.77
C ALA A 96 43.40 35.00 30.21
N HIS A 97 43.99 34.26 29.27
CA HIS A 97 45.15 33.38 29.50
C HIS A 97 46.44 33.86 28.79
N GLY A 98 46.43 35.03 28.15
CA GLY A 98 47.58 35.59 27.43
C GLY A 98 47.92 34.90 26.11
N ASP A 99 47.04 34.03 25.62
CA ASP A 99 47.16 33.19 24.43
C ASP A 99 46.61 33.86 23.15
N ARG A 100 46.05 35.06 23.26
CA ARG A 100 45.35 35.78 22.19
C ARG A 100 45.74 37.25 22.16
N ASN A 101 46.02 37.77 20.97
CA ASN A 101 46.25 39.19 20.73
C ASN A 101 45.25 39.71 19.68
N ASP A 102 44.13 40.28 20.15
CA ASP A 102 43.18 40.98 19.27
C ASP A 102 43.65 42.43 19.08
N ARG A 103 43.55 42.98 17.87
CA ARG A 103 44.05 44.32 17.54
C ARG A 103 42.96 45.20 16.98
N ILE A 104 42.74 46.37 17.59
CA ILE A 104 41.82 47.42 17.10
C ILE A 104 42.69 48.56 16.56
N THR A 105 42.46 48.99 15.33
CA THR A 105 43.18 50.10 14.69
C THR A 105 42.21 51.16 14.18
N GLY A 106 42.59 52.43 14.29
CA GLY A 106 41.80 53.53 13.74
C GLY A 106 42.56 54.85 13.73
N SER A 107 42.07 55.79 12.94
CA SER A 107 42.74 57.07 12.70
C SER A 107 42.70 58.00 13.91
N GLU A 108 41.58 58.05 14.62
CA GLU A 108 41.37 58.97 15.76
C GLU A 108 40.48 58.34 16.82
N PHE A 109 40.87 58.49 18.09
CA PHE A 109 40.07 58.08 19.25
C PHE A 109 40.05 59.17 20.32
N ASN A 110 38.89 59.38 20.93
CA ASN A 110 38.75 60.17 22.14
C ASN A 110 38.86 59.27 23.36
N TYR A 111 39.81 59.56 24.24
CA TYR A 111 40.02 58.85 25.49
C TYR A 111 39.57 59.68 26.69
N ASP A 112 38.58 59.19 27.43
CA ASP A 112 38.23 59.71 28.77
C ASP A 112 38.88 58.82 29.82
N GLN A 113 39.97 59.31 30.39
CA GLN A 113 40.80 58.59 31.36
C GLN A 113 40.06 58.35 32.69
N LYS A 114 39.13 59.23 33.09
CA LYS A 114 38.35 59.07 34.34
C LYS A 114 37.25 58.03 34.17
N ALA A 115 36.56 58.05 33.03
CA ALA A 115 35.53 57.06 32.72
C ALA A 115 36.13 55.70 32.28
N GLY A 116 37.38 55.69 31.81
CA GLY A 116 38.02 54.53 31.23
C GLY A 116 37.39 54.12 29.89
N VAL A 117 36.91 55.11 29.12
CA VAL A 117 36.20 54.89 27.87
C VAL A 117 37.02 55.46 26.71
N VAL A 118 37.22 54.63 25.69
CA VAL A 118 37.86 55.00 24.43
C VAL A 118 36.81 54.97 23.33
N THR A 119 36.58 56.08 22.65
CA THR A 119 35.56 56.21 21.60
C THR A 119 36.22 56.55 20.27
N ALA A 120 36.02 55.71 19.26
CA ALA A 120 36.56 55.93 17.92
C ALA A 120 35.85 57.07 17.18
N LYS A 121 36.61 57.85 16.42
CA LYS A 121 36.12 58.88 15.51
C LYS A 121 36.41 58.46 14.08
N GLY A 122 35.43 57.84 13.45
CA GLY A 122 35.51 57.34 12.07
C GLY A 122 35.59 55.81 12.00
N GLU A 123 36.22 55.33 10.93
CA GLU A 123 36.38 53.91 10.63
C GLU A 123 37.41 53.25 11.57
N VAL A 124 37.11 52.02 11.96
CA VAL A 124 37.93 51.17 12.81
C VAL A 124 38.04 49.81 12.14
N GLN A 125 39.25 49.26 12.13
CA GLN A 125 39.53 47.89 11.74
C GLN A 125 39.88 47.09 13.00
N ILE A 126 39.38 45.87 13.09
CA ILE A 126 39.64 44.97 14.22
C ILE A 126 40.10 43.63 13.66
N ASP A 127 41.27 43.19 14.06
CA ASP A 127 41.81 41.87 13.76
C ASP A 127 41.67 40.99 15.00
N LEU A 128 40.75 40.03 14.98
CA LEU A 128 40.57 39.06 16.06
C LEU A 128 41.33 37.79 15.72
N GLN A 129 42.29 37.39 16.55
CA GLN A 129 43.08 36.18 16.30
C GLN A 129 42.30 34.94 16.69
N GLY A 130 41.99 34.06 15.74
CA GLY A 130 41.36 32.74 15.92
C GLY A 130 42.10 31.79 16.87
N ALA A 131 41.38 30.80 17.40
CA ALA A 131 41.93 29.82 18.35
C ALA A 131 43.10 28.98 17.79
N THR A 132 43.30 28.99 16.46
CA THR A 132 44.39 28.28 15.77
C THR A 132 45.70 29.07 15.69
N GLY A 133 45.72 30.35 16.10
CA GLY A 133 46.90 31.21 16.01
C GLY A 133 47.99 30.95 17.06
N ALA A 134 47.72 30.17 18.11
CA ALA A 134 48.65 30.02 19.23
C ALA A 134 49.87 29.12 18.97
N ASN A 135 49.92 28.36 17.86
CA ASN A 135 51.01 27.39 17.62
C ASN A 135 51.84 27.59 16.33
N ALA A 136 51.60 28.64 15.54
CA ALA A 136 52.44 28.92 14.37
C ALA A 136 53.70 29.75 14.70
N ALA A 137 53.79 30.32 15.91
CA ALA A 137 54.90 31.20 16.31
C ALA A 137 56.01 30.50 17.15
N ALA A 138 56.00 29.17 17.26
CA ALA A 138 56.99 28.43 18.06
C ALA A 138 58.11 27.77 17.24
N ASN A 139 58.14 27.93 15.91
CA ASN A 139 59.21 27.36 15.08
C ASN A 139 59.61 28.29 13.93
N SER A 140 60.27 29.39 14.25
CA SER A 140 61.21 30.05 13.34
C SER A 140 62.17 30.92 14.15
N GLY A 141 63.30 30.32 14.55
CA GLY A 141 64.42 31.09 15.04
C GLY A 141 65.04 31.94 13.93
N THR A 142 65.52 33.12 14.33
CA THR A 142 66.49 34.00 13.66
C THR A 142 66.09 34.64 12.32
N SER A 143 65.81 35.95 12.33
CA SER A 143 66.73 37.01 11.86
C SER A 143 65.99 38.34 11.66
N GLN A 144 66.67 39.44 12.00
CA GLN A 144 66.23 40.82 11.85
C GLN A 144 66.07 41.26 10.39
N GLN A 145 65.18 42.25 10.19
CA GLN A 145 65.41 43.55 9.54
C GLN A 145 64.41 43.94 8.44
N ALA A 146 63.96 45.19 8.54
CA ALA A 146 62.82 45.83 7.88
C ALA A 146 63.00 46.13 6.39
N ASN A 147 61.89 46.12 5.61
CA ASN A 147 61.40 47.28 4.84
C ASN A 147 60.18 46.97 3.93
N ALA A 148 59.22 47.90 3.97
CA ALA A 148 58.26 48.31 2.93
C ALA A 148 57.10 47.37 2.48
N PRO A 149 55.94 47.95 2.14
CA PRO A 149 54.64 47.29 2.17
C PRO A 149 54.35 46.52 0.88
N SER A 150 53.96 45.25 1.01
CA SER A 150 53.45 44.46 -0.11
C SER A 150 51.94 44.29 0.04
N GLU A 151 51.20 44.94 -0.86
CA GLU A 151 49.80 44.66 -1.15
C GLU A 151 49.67 43.21 -1.63
N SER A 152 49.17 42.36 -0.75
CA SER A 152 48.40 41.14 -1.03
C SER A 152 48.27 40.36 0.28
N SER A 153 47.37 40.84 1.14
CA SER A 153 46.98 40.12 2.35
C SER A 153 46.34 38.79 1.95
N LYS A 154 47.15 37.73 1.86
CA LYS A 154 46.64 36.38 2.16
C LYS A 154 46.11 36.47 3.58
N LEU A 155 44.77 36.42 3.74
CA LEU A 155 44.16 36.35 5.07
C LEU A 155 44.84 35.21 5.83
N ASP A 156 45.40 35.52 7.00
CA ASP A 156 45.85 34.47 7.92
C ASP A 156 44.63 33.58 8.21
N PRO A 157 44.71 32.25 8.03
CA PRO A 157 43.54 31.37 8.05
C PRO A 157 42.78 31.33 9.39
N GLY A 158 43.34 31.94 10.44
CA GLY A 158 42.71 32.09 11.75
C GLY A 158 42.21 33.50 12.08
N THR A 159 42.52 34.54 11.32
CA THR A 159 42.19 35.93 11.71
C THR A 159 40.81 36.34 11.19
N ILE A 160 39.99 36.94 12.05
CA ILE A 160 38.71 37.57 11.68
C ILE A 160 38.98 39.06 11.54
N HIS A 161 38.78 39.60 10.33
CA HIS A 161 38.89 41.04 10.09
C HIS A 161 37.52 41.67 10.20
N VAL A 162 37.37 42.68 11.05
CA VAL A 162 36.12 43.40 11.28
C VAL A 162 36.33 44.86 10.91
N LYS A 163 35.34 45.45 10.25
CA LYS A 163 35.30 46.85 9.85
C LYS A 163 34.03 47.49 10.42
N THR A 164 34.19 48.58 11.17
CA THR A 164 33.05 49.31 11.73
C THR A 164 33.37 50.79 11.96
N SER A 165 32.42 51.54 12.52
CA SER A 165 32.61 52.91 12.98
C SER A 165 31.92 53.12 14.32
N GLY A 166 32.24 54.21 15.01
CA GLY A 166 31.59 54.55 16.28
C GLY A 166 31.83 53.54 17.40
N LEU A 167 32.95 52.81 17.35
CA LEU A 167 33.34 51.85 18.37
C LEU A 167 33.58 52.54 19.71
N ILE A 168 33.00 52.00 20.78
CA ILE A 168 33.22 52.40 22.16
C ILE A 168 33.85 51.21 22.88
N PHE A 169 35.04 51.41 23.44
CA PHE A 169 35.73 50.43 24.27
C PHE A 169 35.81 50.91 25.71
N ASN A 170 35.28 50.12 26.65
CA ASN A 170 35.39 50.39 28.08
C ASN A 170 36.50 49.52 28.68
N GLN A 171 37.56 50.15 29.15
CA GLN A 171 38.75 49.46 29.65
C GLN A 171 38.52 48.73 30.98
N ASN A 172 37.57 49.20 31.79
CA ASN A 172 37.27 48.64 33.11
C ASN A 172 36.46 47.34 32.98
N THR A 173 35.53 47.30 32.02
CA THR A 173 34.69 46.13 31.75
C THR A 173 35.22 45.24 30.63
N GLN A 174 36.18 45.73 29.83
CA GLN A 174 36.68 45.10 28.61
C GLN A 174 35.57 44.77 27.60
N LEU A 175 34.58 45.65 27.51
CA LEU A 175 33.49 45.57 26.53
C LEU A 175 33.80 46.52 25.37
N ALA A 176 33.72 46.00 24.15
CA ALA A 176 33.74 46.78 22.92
C ALA A 176 32.33 46.76 22.31
N THR A 177 31.75 47.93 22.05
CA THR A 177 30.37 48.07 21.55
C THR A 177 30.30 49.06 20.41
N THR A 178 29.47 48.79 19.42
CA THR A 178 29.08 49.73 18.37
C THR A 178 27.60 49.55 18.06
N THR A 179 26.90 50.63 17.69
CA THR A 179 25.52 50.58 17.18
C THR A 179 25.47 50.80 15.67
N GLN A 180 26.62 50.94 15.02
CA GLN A 180 26.73 51.21 13.59
C GLN A 180 26.83 49.91 12.80
N TYR A 181 26.90 50.03 11.48
CA TYR A 181 27.18 48.91 10.60
C TYR A 181 28.53 48.26 10.93
N VAL A 182 28.54 46.92 10.94
CA VAL A 182 29.70 46.08 11.17
C VAL A 182 29.78 45.10 10.03
N GLU A 183 30.93 45.05 9.38
CA GLU A 183 31.28 44.04 8.39
C GLU A 183 32.40 43.18 8.95
N PHE A 184 32.38 41.88 8.71
CA PHE A 184 33.47 41.00 9.10
C PHE A 184 33.76 39.95 8.03
N THR A 185 35.02 39.53 7.97
CA THR A 185 35.51 38.52 7.04
C THR A 185 36.37 37.51 7.78
N THR A 186 36.25 36.26 7.38
CA THR A 186 36.99 35.10 7.90
C THR A 186 37.54 34.30 6.72
N ALA A 187 38.42 33.34 6.97
CA ALA A 187 38.95 32.47 5.92
C ALA A 187 37.87 31.63 5.18
N LYS A 188 36.71 31.39 5.81
CA LYS A 188 35.65 30.50 5.29
C LYS A 188 34.30 31.21 5.08
N GLY A 189 34.25 32.54 5.20
CA GLY A 189 33.01 33.29 5.06
C GLY A 189 33.12 34.76 5.44
N ALA A 190 32.08 35.53 5.13
CA ALA A 190 31.94 36.94 5.46
C ALA A 190 30.57 37.19 6.08
N GLY A 191 30.37 38.35 6.67
CA GLY A 191 29.07 38.72 7.20
C GLY A 191 28.98 40.16 7.61
N HIS A 192 27.78 40.59 7.93
CA HIS A 192 27.54 41.92 8.46
C HIS A 192 26.38 41.95 9.45
N SER A 193 26.33 43.04 10.22
CA SER A 193 25.26 43.32 11.18
C SER A 193 25.12 44.82 11.41
N THR A 194 23.98 45.23 11.97
CA THR A 194 23.79 46.56 12.54
C THR A 194 23.86 46.45 14.05
N GLY A 195 24.95 46.97 14.62
CA GLY A 195 25.27 46.86 16.04
C GLY A 195 26.00 45.57 16.41
N ALA A 196 27.02 45.69 17.25
CA ALA A 196 27.75 44.56 17.79
C ALA A 196 28.34 44.86 19.17
N THR A 197 28.41 43.84 20.01
CA THR A 197 29.06 43.86 21.32
C THR A 197 30.03 42.69 21.45
N TYR A 198 31.24 42.97 21.91
CA TYR A 198 32.25 41.95 22.21
C TYR A 198 32.69 42.05 23.67
N ASP A 199 32.46 40.98 24.42
CA ASP A 199 32.94 40.77 25.79
C ASP A 199 34.23 39.94 25.73
N VAL A 200 35.36 40.62 25.88
CA VAL A 200 36.70 40.03 25.76
C VAL A 200 36.94 38.95 26.82
N GLN A 201 36.39 39.13 28.03
CA GLN A 201 36.57 38.20 29.15
C GLN A 201 35.78 36.92 28.98
N LYS A 202 34.54 37.03 28.50
CA LYS A 202 33.67 35.86 28.27
C LYS A 202 33.92 35.21 26.92
N GLY A 203 34.57 35.90 25.99
CA GLY A 203 34.68 35.47 24.59
C GLY A 203 33.31 35.41 23.91
N LEU A 204 32.40 36.33 24.28
CA LEU A 204 31.05 36.42 23.73
C LEU A 204 31.00 37.56 22.72
N LEU A 205 30.63 37.23 21.49
CA LEU A 205 30.28 38.19 20.45
C LEU A 205 28.76 38.21 20.28
N VAL A 206 28.16 39.39 20.29
CA VAL A 206 26.74 39.61 20.05
C VAL A 206 26.59 40.51 18.84
N LEU A 207 25.80 40.10 17.87
CA LEU A 207 25.40 40.90 16.71
C LEU A 207 23.92 41.23 16.85
N ASP A 208 23.59 42.53 16.94
CA ASP A 208 22.32 42.99 17.50
C ASP A 208 21.14 42.83 16.52
N SER A 209 21.35 43.14 15.24
CA SER A 209 20.27 43.13 14.24
C SER A 209 20.78 43.04 12.80
N SER A 210 19.89 42.68 11.87
CA SER A 210 20.17 42.58 10.43
C SER A 210 21.43 41.75 10.15
N VAL A 211 21.53 40.61 10.82
CA VAL A 211 22.68 39.73 10.73
C VAL A 211 22.60 38.96 9.42
N GLU A 212 23.65 39.03 8.63
CA GLU A 212 23.82 38.25 7.41
C GLU A 212 25.18 37.56 7.44
N LEU A 213 25.19 36.28 7.18
CA LEU A 213 26.38 35.44 7.11
C LEU A 213 26.42 34.81 5.72
N THR A 214 27.58 34.86 5.09
CA THR A 214 27.84 34.18 3.82
C THR A 214 29.03 33.25 4.00
N SER A 215 28.90 32.02 3.54
CA SER A 215 29.97 31.02 3.55
C SER A 215 29.94 30.23 2.25
N ASN A 216 31.05 29.61 1.87
CA ASN A 216 31.10 28.74 0.70
C ASN A 216 31.18 27.29 1.15
N ARG A 217 30.27 26.45 0.66
CA ARG A 217 30.33 24.99 0.77
C ARG A 217 30.50 24.44 -0.64
N ASP A 218 31.61 23.75 -0.91
CA ASP A 218 31.91 23.13 -2.21
C ASP A 218 31.83 24.05 -3.44
N GLY A 219 32.11 25.35 -3.24
CA GLY A 219 32.03 26.37 -4.31
C GLY A 219 30.66 27.03 -4.45
N GLU A 220 29.64 26.58 -3.71
CA GLU A 220 28.30 27.16 -3.67
C GLU A 220 28.13 28.06 -2.43
N PRO A 221 27.60 29.28 -2.59
CA PRO A 221 27.36 30.18 -1.47
C PRO A 221 26.17 29.72 -0.63
N ILE A 222 26.35 29.72 0.69
CA ILE A 222 25.30 29.64 1.70
C ILE A 222 25.10 31.05 2.24
N ALA A 223 23.88 31.57 2.18
CA ALA A 223 23.50 32.81 2.85
C ALA A 223 22.61 32.50 4.05
N VAL A 224 22.90 33.09 5.21
CA VAL A 224 22.11 32.97 6.44
C VAL A 224 21.76 34.35 6.95
N HIS A 225 20.46 34.63 7.07
CA HIS A 225 19.94 35.85 7.69
C HIS A 225 19.40 35.52 9.08
N ALA A 226 19.68 36.37 10.06
CA ALA A 226 19.13 36.25 11.40
C ALA A 226 18.78 37.62 12.00
N SER A 227 17.82 37.61 12.91
CA SER A 227 17.43 38.83 13.64
C SER A 227 18.39 39.20 14.76
N HIS A 228 19.16 38.23 15.25
CA HIS A 228 20.15 38.36 16.32
C HIS A 228 21.09 37.16 16.29
N LEU A 229 22.37 37.35 16.64
CA LEU A 229 23.34 36.27 16.74
C LEU A 229 24.23 36.45 17.97
N GLU A 230 24.40 35.37 18.73
CA GLU A 230 25.40 35.29 19.81
C GLU A 230 26.40 34.18 19.50
N PHE A 231 27.68 34.50 19.52
CA PHE A 231 28.75 33.54 19.33
C PHE A 231 29.58 33.40 20.60
N LEU A 232 29.49 32.23 21.22
CA LEU A 232 30.30 31.81 22.35
C LEU A 232 31.58 31.16 21.82
N ARG A 233 32.65 31.93 21.80
CA ARG A 233 33.93 31.51 21.24
C ARG A 233 34.59 30.37 22.01
N ASN A 234 34.39 30.33 23.33
CA ASN A 234 35.00 29.32 24.19
C ASN A 234 34.37 27.93 24.01
N SER A 235 33.07 27.87 23.71
CA SER A 235 32.34 26.63 23.43
C SER A 235 32.13 26.36 21.94
N LEU A 236 32.55 27.29 21.07
CA LEU A 236 32.37 27.22 19.62
C LEU A 236 30.91 27.04 19.21
N GLN A 237 30.02 27.84 19.81
CA GLN A 237 28.57 27.79 19.57
C GLN A 237 28.05 29.14 19.06
N ALA A 238 27.29 29.12 17.97
CA ALA A 238 26.51 30.28 17.52
C ALA A 238 25.02 30.03 17.79
N PHE A 239 24.38 30.96 18.49
CA PHE A 239 22.94 31.01 18.73
C PHE A 239 22.34 32.04 17.78
N LEU A 240 21.39 31.63 16.95
CA LEU A 240 20.72 32.47 15.98
C LEU A 240 19.24 32.57 16.31
N LEU A 241 18.69 33.79 16.25
CA LEU A 241 17.26 34.04 16.43
C LEU A 241 16.60 34.33 15.08
N LYS A 242 15.52 33.61 14.79
CA LYS A 242 14.82 33.61 13.50
C LYS A 242 15.77 33.41 12.31
N PRO A 243 16.64 32.40 12.33
CA PRO A 243 17.52 32.14 11.20
C PRO A 243 16.71 31.76 9.97
N ILE A 244 17.11 32.30 8.83
CA ILE A 244 16.68 31.87 7.51
C ILE A 244 17.94 31.60 6.71
N SER A 245 18.06 30.40 6.13
CA SER A 245 19.19 30.09 5.26
C SER A 245 18.74 29.72 3.87
N ASP A 246 19.51 30.16 2.88
CA ASP A 246 19.35 29.88 1.47
C ASP A 246 20.58 29.12 0.99
N TYR A 247 20.37 27.93 0.45
CA TYR A 247 21.41 27.09 -0.12
C TYR A 247 20.89 26.38 -1.37
N GLN A 248 21.55 26.62 -2.50
CA GLN A 248 21.16 26.09 -3.81
C GLN A 248 19.67 26.34 -4.12
N SER A 249 18.84 25.29 -4.08
CA SER A 249 17.41 25.33 -4.37
C SER A 249 16.54 25.19 -3.12
N GLU A 250 17.13 25.36 -1.94
CA GLU A 250 16.51 25.11 -0.64
C GLU A 250 16.56 26.36 0.23
N ARG A 251 15.44 26.67 0.87
CA ARG A 251 15.31 27.71 1.89
C ARG A 251 14.86 27.05 3.18
N THR A 252 15.62 27.23 4.26
CA THR A 252 15.24 26.74 5.60
C THR A 252 15.04 27.88 6.57
N SER A 253 14.14 27.71 7.54
CA SER A 253 13.95 28.66 8.64
C SER A 253 13.54 27.97 9.94
N ALA A 254 13.74 28.66 11.07
CA ALA A 254 13.30 28.24 12.39
C ALA A 254 13.12 29.46 13.32
N ASP A 255 12.54 29.29 14.50
CA ASP A 255 12.50 30.34 15.52
C ASP A 255 13.89 30.54 16.15
N GLN A 256 14.62 29.44 16.38
CA GLN A 256 15.96 29.44 16.95
C GLN A 256 16.82 28.34 16.32
N ALA A 257 18.11 28.61 16.14
CA ALA A 257 19.09 27.57 15.82
C ALA A 257 20.39 27.74 16.59
N ILE A 258 21.04 26.62 16.91
CA ILE A 258 22.38 26.56 17.49
C ILE A 258 23.29 25.83 16.52
N VAL A 259 24.35 26.48 16.08
CA VAL A 259 25.39 25.86 15.25
C VAL A 259 26.61 25.58 16.14
N TYR A 260 27.03 24.31 16.15
CA TYR A 260 28.21 23.86 16.87
C TYR A 260 29.36 23.73 15.88
N PHE A 261 30.49 24.38 16.17
CA PHE A 261 31.66 24.36 15.30
C PHE A 261 32.79 23.53 15.90
N ARG A 262 33.56 22.91 15.01
CA ARG A 262 34.84 22.27 15.33
C ARG A 262 35.93 23.34 15.44
N LYS A 263 37.09 22.93 15.98
CA LYS A 263 38.26 23.82 16.16
C LYS A 263 38.80 24.42 14.86
N ASP A 264 38.54 23.78 13.72
CA ASP A 264 38.93 24.24 12.39
C ASP A 264 37.87 25.16 11.72
N GLY A 265 36.81 25.51 12.46
CA GLY A 265 35.70 26.33 11.99
C GLY A 265 34.67 25.61 11.12
N SER A 266 34.84 24.31 10.83
CA SER A 266 33.79 23.51 10.18
C SER A 266 32.61 23.30 11.14
N ALA A 267 31.40 23.18 10.61
CA ALA A 267 30.21 22.91 11.43
C ALA A 267 30.11 21.41 11.74
N GLU A 268 29.86 21.07 13.00
CA GLU A 268 29.72 19.71 13.50
C GLU A 268 28.27 19.24 13.52
N HIS A 269 27.39 20.05 14.09
CA HIS A 269 25.95 19.81 14.05
C HIS A 269 25.17 21.11 14.23
N ILE A 270 23.89 21.06 13.85
CA ILE A 270 22.94 22.18 13.95
C ILE A 270 21.70 21.68 14.69
N ASP A 271 21.30 22.38 15.75
CA ASP A 271 20.05 22.13 16.48
C ASP A 271 19.08 23.29 16.22
N SER A 272 17.94 23.02 15.57
CA SER A 272 16.90 23.99 15.24
C SER A 272 15.61 23.70 16.00
N GLN A 273 14.95 24.76 16.51
CA GLN A 273 13.72 24.64 17.31
C GLN A 273 12.70 25.72 16.93
N GLY A 274 11.42 25.34 16.97
CA GLY A 274 10.28 26.20 16.70
C GLY A 274 10.08 26.44 15.20
N HIS A 275 8.90 26.09 14.68
CA HIS A 275 8.49 26.30 13.27
C HIS A 275 9.61 26.03 12.26
N VAL A 276 10.29 24.89 12.40
CA VAL A 276 11.31 24.48 11.44
C VAL A 276 10.60 24.27 10.10
N HIS A 277 11.05 24.99 9.08
CA HIS A 277 10.42 24.99 7.76
C HIS A 277 11.50 24.88 6.69
N LEU A 278 11.31 23.97 5.75
CA LEU A 278 12.15 23.76 4.58
C LEU A 278 11.25 23.88 3.34
N VAL A 279 11.61 24.77 2.44
CA VAL A 279 10.96 24.91 1.13
C VAL A 279 12.00 24.72 0.05
N THR A 280 11.64 23.97 -0.98
CA THR A 280 12.48 23.77 -2.16
C THR A 280 11.84 24.41 -3.39
N ASN A 281 12.66 24.84 -4.35
CA ASN A 281 12.19 25.53 -5.56
C ASN A 281 11.27 24.67 -6.46
N ASP A 282 11.26 23.35 -6.28
CA ASP A 282 10.36 22.41 -6.97
C ASP A 282 9.01 22.21 -6.26
N GLY A 283 8.69 23.06 -5.27
CA GLY A 283 7.38 23.09 -4.64
C GLY A 283 7.18 22.05 -3.53
N ARG A 284 8.27 21.54 -2.93
CA ARG A 284 8.19 20.74 -1.69
C ARG A 284 8.30 21.65 -0.48
N ASP A 285 7.45 21.39 0.50
CA ASP A 285 7.33 22.11 1.76
C ASP A 285 7.36 21.08 2.89
N LEU A 286 8.29 21.23 3.83
CA LEU A 286 8.40 20.40 5.02
C LEU A 286 8.38 21.30 6.26
N THR A 287 7.46 21.02 7.18
CA THR A 287 7.36 21.70 8.48
C THR A 287 7.58 20.71 9.63
N ALA A 288 8.24 21.17 10.69
CA ALA A 288 8.51 20.41 11.90
C ALA A 288 8.66 21.31 13.14
N GLY A 289 8.53 20.73 14.34
CA GLY A 289 8.76 21.44 15.60
C GLY A 289 10.24 21.62 15.96
N LYS A 290 11.09 20.67 15.56
CA LYS A 290 12.53 20.66 15.80
C LYS A 290 13.28 19.84 14.75
N ALA A 291 14.55 20.16 14.55
CA ALA A 291 15.45 19.38 13.71
C ALA A 291 16.87 19.39 14.29
N LYS A 292 17.57 18.27 14.20
CA LYS A 292 18.99 18.14 14.52
C LYS A 292 19.72 17.58 13.31
N VAL A 293 20.70 18.31 12.79
CA VAL A 293 21.48 17.91 11.61
C VAL A 293 22.91 17.64 12.01
N LEU A 294 23.39 16.41 11.81
CA LEU A 294 24.78 16.02 11.98
C LEU A 294 25.56 16.22 10.68
N LEU A 295 26.74 16.80 10.79
CA LEU A 295 27.57 17.17 9.65
C LEU A 295 28.92 16.44 9.68
N ASP A 296 29.49 16.16 8.53
CA ASP A 296 30.85 15.61 8.38
C ASP A 296 31.93 16.70 8.53
N VAL A 297 33.19 16.33 8.30
CA VAL A 297 34.35 17.25 8.38
C VAL A 297 34.35 18.34 7.30
N HIS A 298 33.65 18.13 6.19
CA HIS A 298 33.43 19.13 5.14
C HIS A 298 32.18 19.98 5.42
N SER A 299 31.58 19.80 6.61
CA SER A 299 30.31 20.39 6.99
C SER A 299 29.17 19.92 6.10
N GLN A 300 29.18 18.74 5.49
CA GLN A 300 28.06 18.17 4.69
C GLN A 300 27.14 17.33 5.58
N PRO A 301 25.81 17.30 5.35
CA PRO A 301 24.91 16.51 6.16
C PRO A 301 25.18 15.01 6.02
N THR A 302 25.13 14.31 7.15
CA THR A 302 25.23 12.84 7.25
C THR A 302 23.96 12.23 7.83
N ARG A 303 23.30 12.94 8.74
CA ARG A 303 22.03 12.55 9.34
C ARG A 303 21.23 13.79 9.74
N ALA A 304 19.91 13.75 9.56
CA ALA A 304 19.00 14.74 10.12
C ALA A 304 17.88 14.04 10.89
N ASP A 305 17.76 14.32 12.18
CA ASP A 305 16.66 13.88 13.04
C ASP A 305 15.64 15.01 13.16
N VAL A 306 14.45 14.79 12.64
CA VAL A 306 13.36 15.77 12.57
C VAL A 306 12.22 15.29 13.48
N GLY A 307 11.61 16.19 14.24
CA GLY A 307 10.51 15.79 15.12
C GLY A 307 9.63 16.95 15.59
N GLY A 308 8.68 16.61 16.47
CA GLY A 308 7.67 17.57 16.92
C GLY A 308 6.48 17.69 15.95
N GLY A 309 6.19 16.62 15.20
CA GLY A 309 5.17 16.60 14.16
C GLY A 309 5.72 17.09 12.83
N LEU A 310 5.82 16.20 11.86
CA LEU A 310 6.22 16.47 10.49
C LEU A 310 4.98 16.62 9.64
N ASN A 311 5.01 17.62 8.76
CA ASN A 311 4.06 17.76 7.68
C ASN A 311 4.82 18.10 6.40
N PHE A 312 4.71 17.23 5.41
CA PHE A 312 5.33 17.31 4.10
C PHE A 312 4.24 17.53 3.06
N ILE A 313 4.41 18.51 2.18
CA ILE A 313 3.53 18.77 1.05
C ILE A 313 4.39 18.92 -0.19
N SER A 314 3.95 18.35 -1.31
CA SER A 314 4.57 18.63 -2.61
C SER A 314 3.51 18.80 -3.68
N HIS A 315 3.73 19.78 -4.56
CA HIS A 315 2.90 20.00 -5.73
C HIS A 315 3.75 19.88 -6.99
N GLN A 316 3.41 18.93 -7.86
CA GLN A 316 4.03 18.78 -9.17
C GLN A 316 2.95 18.90 -10.25
N GLN A 317 3.24 19.71 -11.28
CA GLN A 317 2.37 19.87 -12.43
C GLN A 317 3.08 19.30 -13.66
N GLY A 318 2.50 18.26 -14.24
CA GLY A 318 2.99 17.62 -15.45
C GLY A 318 2.65 18.43 -16.71
N ALA A 319 3.36 18.13 -17.80
CA ALA A 319 3.19 18.80 -19.10
C ALA A 319 1.79 18.64 -19.71
N ASP A 320 1.06 17.57 -19.35
CA ASP A 320 -0.22 17.17 -19.94
C ASP A 320 -1.44 17.58 -19.09
N ASN A 321 -1.35 18.69 -18.34
CA ASN A 321 -2.39 19.12 -17.39
C ASN A 321 -2.64 18.13 -16.23
N THR A 322 -1.79 17.12 -16.07
CA THR A 322 -1.78 16.23 -14.92
C THR A 322 -1.22 16.98 -13.72
N SER A 323 -1.89 16.85 -12.57
CA SER A 323 -1.43 17.45 -11.33
C SER A 323 -1.29 16.36 -10.29
N GLN A 324 -0.11 16.31 -9.67
CA GLN A 324 0.19 15.39 -8.59
C GLN A 324 0.43 16.21 -7.32
N GLN A 325 -0.30 15.85 -6.27
CA GLN A 325 -0.15 16.43 -4.95
C GLN A 325 0.15 15.33 -3.96
N MET A 326 1.25 15.46 -3.22
CA MET A 326 1.59 14.54 -2.14
C MET A 326 1.49 15.26 -0.80
N HIS A 327 1.01 14.56 0.21
CA HIS A 327 0.90 15.02 1.58
C HIS A 327 1.31 13.89 2.53
N GLY A 328 2.34 14.13 3.35
CA GLY A 328 2.85 13.18 4.32
C GLY A 328 2.87 13.77 5.73
N ILE A 329 2.47 12.98 6.72
CA ILE A 329 2.59 13.35 8.14
C ILE A 329 3.25 12.20 8.91
N ALA A 330 4.01 12.56 9.95
CA ALA A 330 4.64 11.64 10.91
C ALA A 330 4.95 12.41 12.21
N VAL A 331 5.23 11.75 13.34
CA VAL A 331 5.67 12.47 14.57
C VAL A 331 7.16 12.79 14.53
N GLU A 332 7.95 11.86 14.00
CA GLU A 332 9.40 12.00 13.85
C GLU A 332 9.91 11.31 12.56
N ALA A 333 11.05 11.78 12.06
CA ALA A 333 11.76 11.12 10.98
C ALA A 333 13.27 11.25 11.14
N THR A 334 13.99 10.26 10.64
CA THR A 334 15.45 10.28 10.50
C THR A 334 15.78 10.21 9.01
N LEU A 335 16.57 11.16 8.53
CA LEU A 335 17.09 11.22 7.16
C LEU A 335 18.58 10.90 7.20
N GLU A 336 19.05 10.00 6.35
CA GLU A 336 20.46 9.62 6.25
C GLU A 336 21.03 9.97 4.88
N PHE A 337 22.23 10.55 4.89
CA PHE A 337 22.87 11.11 3.72
C PHE A 337 24.19 10.40 3.46
N ALA A 338 24.43 10.07 2.20
CA ALA A 338 25.72 9.57 1.73
C ALA A 338 26.69 10.74 1.49
N SER A 339 27.93 10.42 1.08
CA SER A 339 28.94 11.43 0.74
C SER A 339 28.40 12.45 -0.28
N GLY A 340 28.73 13.73 -0.11
CA GLY A 340 28.17 14.81 -0.93
C GLY A 340 26.81 15.33 -0.44
N GLY A 341 26.29 14.85 0.69
CA GLY A 341 24.99 15.26 1.23
C GLY A 341 23.80 14.71 0.44
N THR A 342 23.96 13.57 -0.24
CA THR A 342 22.91 12.95 -1.04
C THR A 342 22.02 12.06 -0.16
N LEU A 343 20.70 12.31 -0.13
CA LEU A 343 19.76 11.49 0.64
C LEU A 343 19.75 10.06 0.09
N HIS A 344 19.94 9.06 0.93
CA HIS A 344 19.91 7.64 0.50
C HIS A 344 18.93 6.80 1.31
N HIS A 345 18.57 7.22 2.52
CA HIS A 345 17.59 6.53 3.35
C HIS A 345 16.78 7.55 4.18
N ALA A 346 15.49 7.30 4.36
CA ALA A 346 14.62 8.04 5.26
C ALA A 346 13.71 7.09 6.02
N GLN A 347 13.59 7.30 7.33
CA GLN A 347 12.70 6.54 8.19
C GLN A 347 11.75 7.49 8.90
N ALA A 348 10.45 7.37 8.64
CA ALA A 348 9.39 8.08 9.37
C ALA A 348 8.76 7.14 10.40
N ARG A 349 8.47 7.66 11.60
CA ARG A 349 7.92 6.88 12.71
C ARG A 349 6.76 7.61 13.38
N ASP A 350 5.96 6.80 14.06
CA ASP A 350 4.81 7.17 14.88
C ASP A 350 3.71 7.89 14.08
N ALA A 351 2.65 7.14 13.75
CA ALA A 351 1.46 7.60 13.02
C ALA A 351 1.76 8.16 11.62
N VAL A 352 2.54 7.42 10.82
CA VAL A 352 2.83 7.80 9.44
C VAL A 352 1.56 7.68 8.59
N SER A 353 1.21 8.77 7.91
CA SER A 353 0.15 8.80 6.90
C SER A 353 0.65 9.56 5.67
N PHE A 354 0.55 8.95 4.51
CA PHE A 354 0.97 9.52 3.25
C PHE A 354 -0.15 9.41 2.23
N VAL A 355 -0.44 10.50 1.53
CA VAL A 355 -1.49 10.59 0.52
C VAL A 355 -0.88 11.18 -0.75
N ASP A 356 -1.00 10.47 -1.86
CA ASP A 356 -0.63 10.89 -3.21
C ASP A 356 -1.90 10.98 -4.06
N GLN A 357 -2.26 12.19 -4.45
CA GLN A 357 -3.42 12.47 -5.30
C GLN A 357 -2.95 12.89 -6.69
N GLN A 358 -3.37 12.12 -7.69
CA GLN A 358 -3.15 12.39 -9.10
C GLN A 358 -4.48 12.76 -9.77
N ASN A 359 -4.51 13.93 -10.40
CA ASN A 359 -5.59 14.35 -11.29
C ASN A 359 -5.15 14.21 -12.74
N GLY A 360 -6.03 13.67 -13.59
CA GLY A 360 -5.71 13.31 -14.97
C GLY A 360 -5.06 11.93 -15.05
N LEU A 361 -5.84 10.93 -15.43
CA LEU A 361 -5.36 9.58 -15.72
C LEU A 361 -4.94 9.50 -17.20
N SER A 362 -3.96 8.65 -17.51
CA SER A 362 -3.44 8.49 -18.87
C SER A 362 -4.50 8.05 -19.90
N ASP A 363 -5.51 7.31 -19.46
CA ASP A 363 -6.63 6.82 -20.27
C ASP A 363 -7.94 7.58 -20.03
N ASP A 364 -7.98 8.50 -19.05
CA ASP A 364 -9.13 9.33 -18.71
C ASP A 364 -8.67 10.66 -18.09
N PRO A 365 -8.46 11.71 -18.91
CA PRO A 365 -7.94 13.00 -18.45
C PRO A 365 -8.81 13.72 -17.42
N GLY A 366 -10.11 13.38 -17.31
CA GLY A 366 -10.99 13.91 -16.28
C GLY A 366 -11.10 13.03 -15.02
N GLY A 367 -10.44 11.87 -15.02
CA GLY A 367 -10.38 10.97 -13.87
C GLY A 367 -9.34 11.40 -12.84
N SER A 368 -9.41 10.81 -11.65
CA SER A 368 -8.44 11.01 -10.58
C SER A 368 -8.13 9.69 -9.87
N SER A 369 -6.97 9.64 -9.25
CA SER A 369 -6.53 8.54 -8.41
C SER A 369 -5.93 9.09 -7.11
N THR A 370 -6.30 8.50 -5.98
CA THR A 370 -5.72 8.79 -4.68
C THR A 370 -5.11 7.51 -4.12
N ARG A 371 -3.84 7.58 -3.75
CA ARG A 371 -3.11 6.51 -3.07
C ARG A 371 -2.87 6.96 -1.65
N GLU A 372 -3.23 6.14 -0.68
CA GLU A 372 -3.03 6.41 0.73
C GLU A 372 -2.25 5.27 1.36
N LEU A 373 -1.25 5.60 2.19
CA LEU A 373 -0.47 4.66 2.97
C LEU A 373 -0.53 5.08 4.44
N ARG A 374 -0.85 4.12 5.31
CA ARG A 374 -0.81 4.30 6.77
C ARG A 374 -0.03 3.19 7.42
N ALA A 375 0.91 3.55 8.30
CA ALA A 375 1.68 2.60 9.10
C ALA A 375 2.30 3.29 10.34
N PRO A 376 2.64 2.53 11.39
CA PRO A 376 3.47 3.05 12.48
C PRO A 376 4.88 3.48 12.04
N GLN A 377 5.47 2.79 11.06
CA GLN A 377 6.80 3.10 10.54
C GLN A 377 6.85 2.94 9.02
N VAL A 378 7.56 3.85 8.35
CA VAL A 378 7.85 3.78 6.91
C VAL A 378 9.32 4.06 6.68
N ASP A 379 10.02 3.11 6.07
CA ASP A 379 11.39 3.23 5.60
C ASP A 379 11.39 3.45 4.08
N ILE A 380 12.21 4.38 3.59
CA ILE A 380 12.32 4.75 2.19
C ILE A 380 13.79 4.74 1.80
N ASP A 381 14.14 3.88 0.83
CA ASP A 381 15.47 3.86 0.23
C ASP A 381 15.46 4.64 -1.08
N PHE A 382 16.50 5.47 -1.27
CA PHE A 382 16.65 6.33 -2.42
C PHE A 382 17.82 5.90 -3.29
N LEU A 383 17.64 5.97 -4.60
CA LEU A 383 18.75 5.91 -5.55
C LEU A 383 19.47 7.25 -5.58
N PRO A 384 20.81 7.26 -5.72
CA PRO A 384 21.57 8.49 -5.85
C PRO A 384 21.20 9.22 -7.15
N PRO A 385 21.43 10.54 -7.22
CA PRO A 385 21.24 11.31 -8.43
C PRO A 385 22.05 10.77 -9.61
N SER A 386 21.50 10.88 -10.82
CA SER A 386 22.17 10.46 -12.06
C SER A 386 23.45 11.26 -12.29
N LYS A 387 24.53 10.59 -12.68
CA LYS A 387 25.80 11.25 -13.02
C LYS A 387 25.73 12.04 -14.33
N ASP A 388 24.78 11.71 -15.20
CA ASP A 388 24.63 12.32 -16.52
C ASP A 388 23.77 13.59 -16.50
N ASP A 389 23.07 13.85 -15.40
CA ASP A 389 22.23 15.02 -15.21
C ASP A 389 22.57 15.71 -13.88
N ALA A 390 23.26 16.84 -13.96
CA ALA A 390 23.69 17.63 -12.80
C ALA A 390 22.51 18.20 -11.98
N GLN A 391 21.28 18.17 -12.50
CA GLN A 391 20.06 18.57 -11.77
C GLN A 391 19.30 17.38 -11.18
N SER A 392 19.75 16.16 -11.43
CA SER A 392 19.16 14.95 -10.86
C SER A 392 19.29 14.96 -9.34
N ARG A 393 18.25 14.55 -8.64
CA ARG A 393 18.22 14.39 -7.18
C ARG A 393 18.02 12.92 -6.82
N SER A 394 18.22 12.60 -5.55
CA SER A 394 17.88 11.27 -5.05
C SER A 394 16.40 10.96 -5.27
N ILE A 395 16.10 9.80 -5.85
CA ILE A 395 14.73 9.36 -6.16
C ILE A 395 14.36 8.14 -5.31
N ALA A 396 13.13 8.08 -4.81
CA ALA A 396 12.67 6.93 -4.03
C ALA A 396 12.65 5.65 -4.88
N ASN A 397 13.10 4.54 -4.30
CA ASN A 397 13.26 3.27 -5.00
C ASN A 397 12.56 2.13 -4.27
N GLN A 398 12.69 2.06 -2.95
CA GLN A 398 11.96 1.09 -2.13
C GLN A 398 11.27 1.79 -0.98
N VAL A 399 10.06 1.33 -0.65
CA VAL A 399 9.28 1.83 0.47
C VAL A 399 8.79 0.65 1.28
N LEU A 400 9.24 0.52 2.52
CA LEU A 400 8.81 -0.51 3.47
C LEU A 400 7.95 0.13 4.55
N ALA A 401 6.66 -0.19 4.56
CA ALA A 401 5.75 0.17 5.64
C ALA A 401 5.59 -1.00 6.60
N SER A 402 5.76 -0.77 7.91
CA SER A 402 5.76 -1.82 8.95
C SER A 402 4.85 -1.48 10.12
N GLY A 403 4.32 -2.52 10.79
CA GLY A 403 3.50 -2.40 11.99
C GLY A 403 1.99 -2.45 11.73
N GLY A 404 1.55 -3.25 10.76
CA GLY A 404 0.15 -3.31 10.35
C GLY A 404 -0.18 -2.24 9.30
N ALA A 405 0.62 -2.22 8.23
CA ALA A 405 0.50 -1.27 7.15
C ALA A 405 -0.82 -1.47 6.37
N THR A 406 -1.44 -0.35 5.99
CA THR A 406 -2.62 -0.31 5.13
C THR A 406 -2.35 0.62 3.97
N ALA A 407 -2.48 0.11 2.74
CA ALA A 407 -2.44 0.88 1.52
C ALA A 407 -3.83 0.90 0.87
N VAL A 408 -4.32 2.08 0.47
CA VAL A 408 -5.62 2.24 -0.20
C VAL A 408 -5.39 2.92 -1.53
N LEU A 409 -5.97 2.34 -2.58
CA LEU A 409 -6.09 2.95 -3.89
C LEU A 409 -7.55 3.28 -4.13
N HIS A 410 -7.83 4.55 -4.37
CA HIS A 410 -9.14 5.04 -4.78
C HIS A 410 -9.03 5.63 -6.18
N THR A 411 -9.82 5.15 -7.12
CA THR A 411 -9.83 5.66 -8.49
C THR A 411 -11.23 6.12 -8.87
N ILE A 412 -11.33 7.35 -9.35
CA ILE A 412 -12.57 7.93 -9.87
C ILE A 412 -12.37 8.16 -11.37
N ARG A 413 -13.22 7.57 -12.19
CA ARG A 413 -13.24 7.80 -13.64
C ARG A 413 -14.42 8.69 -14.00
N THR A 414 -14.29 9.48 -15.07
CA THR A 414 -15.37 10.33 -15.61
C THR A 414 -16.58 9.50 -16.02
N LYS A 415 -16.32 8.28 -16.50
CA LYS A 415 -17.33 7.31 -16.90
C LYS A 415 -17.15 6.05 -16.07
N GLY A 416 -17.92 5.94 -15.00
CA GLY A 416 -18.00 4.72 -14.22
C GLY A 416 -18.13 5.00 -12.71
N PRO A 417 -18.54 3.98 -11.95
CA PRO A 417 -18.47 3.98 -10.49
C PRO A 417 -17.01 4.09 -10.01
N SER A 418 -16.81 4.64 -8.82
CA SER A 418 -15.48 4.68 -8.19
C SER A 418 -14.98 3.28 -7.84
N GLN A 419 -13.67 3.07 -7.95
CA GLN A 419 -12.97 1.84 -7.61
C GLN A 419 -12.17 2.03 -6.32
N ASN A 420 -12.30 1.07 -5.40
CA ASN A 420 -11.55 1.08 -4.15
C ASN A 420 -10.85 -0.27 -3.96
N THR A 421 -9.53 -0.23 -3.86
CA THR A 421 -8.72 -1.39 -3.48
C THR A 421 -7.99 -1.08 -2.18
N THR A 422 -8.12 -1.93 -1.17
CA THR A 422 -7.40 -1.83 0.10
C THR A 422 -6.51 -3.03 0.27
N ILE A 423 -5.22 -2.80 0.54
CA ILE A 423 -4.21 -3.81 0.79
C ILE A 423 -3.70 -3.64 2.22
N LYS A 424 -3.62 -4.73 2.96
CA LYS A 424 -3.11 -4.77 4.34
C LYS A 424 -2.06 -5.85 4.49
N GLY A 425 -1.16 -5.64 5.45
CA GLY A 425 -0.21 -6.64 5.92
C GLY A 425 0.56 -6.12 7.13
N ASP A 426 1.24 -6.99 7.86
CA ASP A 426 2.12 -6.58 8.95
C ASP A 426 3.28 -5.74 8.41
N GLN A 427 3.75 -6.09 7.20
CA GLN A 427 4.69 -5.32 6.39
C GLN A 427 4.21 -5.22 4.92
N LEU A 428 4.44 -4.07 4.29
CA LEU A 428 4.24 -3.83 2.85
C LEU A 428 5.50 -3.20 2.27
N LEU A 429 6.18 -3.90 1.36
CA LEU A 429 7.35 -3.43 0.62
C LEU A 429 6.98 -3.13 -0.82
N ALA A 430 7.06 -1.87 -1.24
CA ALA A 430 6.86 -1.45 -2.61
C ALA A 430 8.20 -1.14 -3.30
N SER A 431 8.35 -1.55 -4.55
CA SER A 431 9.46 -1.10 -5.41
C SER A 431 8.96 -0.09 -6.43
N LEU A 432 9.66 1.02 -6.57
CA LEU A 432 9.29 2.18 -7.38
C LEU A 432 10.21 2.32 -8.58
N ARG A 433 9.66 2.85 -9.68
CA ARG A 433 10.39 3.36 -10.84
C ARG A 433 10.21 4.87 -10.89
N ASP A 434 11.28 5.58 -11.25
CA ASP A 434 11.29 7.04 -11.41
C ASP A 434 10.79 7.81 -10.16
N GLY A 435 10.92 7.22 -8.96
CA GLY A 435 10.50 7.84 -7.71
C GLY A 435 9.02 7.66 -7.32
N HIS A 436 8.15 7.23 -8.24
CA HIS A 436 6.70 7.31 -8.02
C HIS A 436 5.87 6.17 -8.61
N ALA A 437 6.34 5.48 -9.66
CA ALA A 437 5.58 4.42 -10.31
C ALA A 437 5.83 3.07 -9.64
N ILE A 438 4.83 2.50 -8.95
CA ILE A 438 4.95 1.19 -8.30
C ILE A 438 5.10 0.09 -9.36
N THR A 439 6.12 -0.76 -9.20
CA THR A 439 6.45 -1.87 -10.09
C THR A 439 6.17 -3.23 -9.47
N SER A 440 6.36 -3.34 -8.16
CA SER A 440 5.99 -4.51 -7.37
C SER A 440 5.59 -4.10 -5.96
N LEU A 441 4.77 -4.94 -5.34
CA LEU A 441 4.36 -4.83 -3.95
C LEU A 441 4.41 -6.21 -3.30
N HIS A 442 5.13 -6.32 -2.19
CA HIS A 442 5.23 -7.52 -1.36
C HIS A 442 4.60 -7.25 0.00
N GLY A 443 3.60 -8.04 0.38
CA GLY A 443 3.03 -8.06 1.72
C GLY A 443 3.50 -9.29 2.49
N ALA A 444 3.76 -9.11 3.78
CA ALA A 444 4.09 -10.19 4.70
C ALA A 444 3.31 -10.03 6.01
N GLY A 445 2.79 -11.16 6.51
CA GLY A 445 1.99 -11.26 7.73
C GLY A 445 0.56 -10.74 7.53
N HIS A 446 -0.44 -11.57 7.85
CA HIS A 446 -1.88 -11.24 7.83
C HIS A 446 -2.30 -10.41 6.59
N THR A 447 -1.84 -10.81 5.41
CA THR A 447 -2.08 -10.04 4.20
C THR A 447 -3.55 -10.13 3.81
N SER A 448 -4.11 -9.01 3.36
CA SER A 448 -5.47 -8.98 2.83
C SER A 448 -5.62 -7.95 1.73
N VAL A 449 -6.34 -8.32 0.68
CA VAL A 449 -6.74 -7.45 -0.41
C VAL A 449 -8.26 -7.41 -0.45
N VAL A 450 -8.83 -6.23 -0.30
CA VAL A 450 -10.26 -5.96 -0.48
C VAL A 450 -10.41 -5.12 -1.73
N ASP A 451 -11.19 -5.61 -2.69
CA ASP A 451 -11.47 -4.92 -3.94
C ASP A 451 -12.97 -4.75 -4.13
N ALA A 452 -13.40 -3.50 -4.30
CA ALA A 452 -14.77 -3.13 -4.60
C ALA A 452 -14.86 -2.72 -6.07
N SER A 453 -15.44 -3.62 -6.88
CA SER A 453 -15.58 -3.43 -8.32
C SER A 453 -16.69 -2.43 -8.64
N PRO A 454 -16.62 -1.71 -9.78
CA PRO A 454 -17.63 -0.73 -10.16
C PRO A 454 -19.04 -1.32 -10.26
N ASN A 455 -19.15 -2.59 -10.66
CA ASN A 455 -20.44 -3.27 -10.78
C ASN A 455 -21.10 -3.58 -9.41
N GLY A 456 -20.49 -3.22 -8.28
CA GLY A 456 -20.98 -3.48 -6.93
C GLY A 456 -20.62 -4.86 -6.37
N ALA A 457 -19.80 -5.64 -7.09
CA ALA A 457 -19.24 -6.88 -6.58
C ALA A 457 -18.02 -6.59 -5.70
N ASN A 458 -17.89 -7.35 -4.61
CA ASN A 458 -16.78 -7.22 -3.67
C ASN A 458 -15.97 -8.52 -3.64
N SER A 459 -14.65 -8.40 -3.69
CA SER A 459 -13.73 -9.53 -3.54
C SER A 459 -12.81 -9.28 -2.36
N VAL A 460 -12.73 -10.24 -1.45
CA VAL A 460 -11.81 -10.23 -0.31
C VAL A 460 -10.88 -11.42 -0.44
N THR A 461 -9.57 -11.17 -0.44
CA THR A 461 -8.54 -12.21 -0.50
C THR A 461 -7.66 -12.03 0.74
N SER A 462 -7.31 -13.11 1.44
CA SER A 462 -6.43 -13.04 2.63
C SER A 462 -5.47 -14.22 2.70
N GLY A 463 -4.25 -14.00 3.19
CA GLY A 463 -3.22 -15.03 3.35
C GLY A 463 -2.05 -14.57 4.21
N ASP A 464 -0.95 -15.31 4.22
CA ASP A 464 0.23 -14.98 5.02
C ASP A 464 1.18 -14.06 4.26
N THR A 465 1.32 -14.24 2.94
CA THR A 465 2.12 -13.38 2.07
C THR A 465 1.36 -13.01 0.80
N LEU A 466 1.74 -11.86 0.23
CA LEU A 466 1.18 -11.33 -1.00
C LEU A 466 2.33 -10.82 -1.87
N GLN A 467 2.33 -11.15 -3.15
CA GLN A 467 3.21 -10.56 -4.15
C GLN A 467 2.37 -10.07 -5.32
N VAL A 468 2.52 -8.79 -5.68
CA VAL A 468 1.87 -8.17 -6.82
C VAL A 468 2.94 -7.60 -7.71
N ASN A 469 2.89 -7.92 -9.00
CA ASN A 469 3.71 -7.28 -10.02
C ASN A 469 2.83 -6.42 -10.92
N PHE A 470 3.27 -5.19 -11.17
CA PHE A 470 2.55 -4.24 -12.00
C PHE A 470 3.14 -4.15 -13.41
N ALA A 471 2.27 -4.05 -14.40
CA ALA A 471 2.63 -3.88 -15.80
C ALA A 471 3.27 -2.50 -16.03
N THR A 472 4.31 -2.47 -16.85
CA THR A 472 4.93 -1.23 -17.34
C THR A 472 3.98 -0.43 -18.23
N PRO A 473 3.89 0.90 -18.07
CA PRO A 473 3.22 1.76 -19.05
C PRO A 473 3.83 1.53 -20.44
N GLY A 474 3.02 1.19 -21.44
CA GLY A 474 3.44 0.90 -22.82
C GLY A 474 3.46 -0.58 -23.22
N SER A 475 3.40 -1.52 -22.26
CA SER A 475 3.27 -2.96 -22.55
C SER A 475 1.82 -3.42 -22.38
N ARG A 476 0.91 -2.91 -23.22
CA ARG A 476 -0.46 -3.46 -23.31
C ARG A 476 -0.48 -4.52 -24.42
N PRO A 477 -0.79 -5.80 -24.15
CA PRO A 477 -1.11 -6.73 -25.21
C PRO A 477 -2.40 -6.26 -25.92
N ALA A 478 -2.33 -6.21 -27.26
CA ALA A 478 -3.36 -5.67 -28.15
C ALA A 478 -4.73 -6.38 -28.10
N SER A 479 -4.91 -7.42 -27.28
CA SER A 479 -6.13 -8.22 -27.19
C SER A 479 -7.18 -7.69 -26.21
N SER A 480 -6.85 -6.73 -25.34
CA SER A 480 -7.76 -6.25 -24.28
C SER A 480 -8.75 -5.15 -24.72
N ALA A 481 -8.96 -4.96 -26.03
CA ALA A 481 -9.81 -3.89 -26.59
C ALA A 481 -11.26 -4.31 -26.88
N LYS A 482 -11.65 -5.56 -26.61
CA LYS A 482 -13.04 -6.03 -26.75
C LYS A 482 -13.40 -7.05 -25.68
N GLN A 483 -13.81 -6.60 -24.49
CA GLN A 483 -14.50 -7.48 -23.55
C GLN A 483 -15.77 -6.82 -22.99
N ASN A 484 -16.83 -7.62 -22.97
CA ASN A 484 -18.14 -7.30 -22.41
C ASN A 484 -18.00 -6.93 -20.92
N PRO A 485 -18.67 -5.88 -20.41
CA PRO A 485 -18.45 -5.37 -19.04
C PRO A 485 -19.04 -6.23 -17.90
N THR A 486 -19.55 -7.44 -18.16
CA THR A 486 -20.54 -8.07 -17.26
C THR A 486 -20.10 -9.37 -16.56
N ALA A 487 -18.87 -9.87 -16.73
CA ALA A 487 -18.51 -11.20 -16.20
C ALA A 487 -17.26 -11.29 -15.30
N ALA A 488 -16.57 -10.19 -14.99
CA ALA A 488 -15.32 -10.24 -14.21
C ALA A 488 -15.46 -9.47 -12.88
N ALA A 489 -15.98 -10.12 -11.83
CA ALA A 489 -15.89 -9.62 -10.47
C ALA A 489 -14.53 -10.00 -9.86
N GLY A 490 -13.56 -9.08 -9.90
CA GLY A 490 -12.28 -9.18 -9.21
C GLY A 490 -11.20 -8.31 -9.86
N LEU A 491 -10.47 -7.54 -9.05
CA LEU A 491 -9.29 -6.72 -9.37
C LEU A 491 -9.33 -6.16 -10.80
N ASP A 492 -10.13 -5.11 -10.99
CA ASP A 492 -10.10 -4.32 -12.20
C ASP A 492 -8.86 -3.42 -12.16
N THR A 493 -7.73 -4.07 -12.44
CA THR A 493 -6.41 -3.51 -12.31
C THR A 493 -5.81 -3.38 -13.69
N ALA A 494 -6.09 -2.25 -14.33
CA ALA A 494 -5.51 -1.90 -15.63
C ALA A 494 -3.95 -1.91 -15.66
N HIS A 495 -3.31 -2.20 -14.53
CA HIS A 495 -1.87 -2.23 -14.33
C HIS A 495 -1.34 -3.45 -13.54
N ILE A 496 -2.12 -4.48 -13.16
CA ILE A 496 -1.53 -5.69 -12.52
C ILE A 496 -1.21 -6.73 -13.59
N GLN A 497 0.03 -7.23 -13.54
CA GLN A 497 0.51 -8.31 -14.39
C GLN A 497 0.31 -9.68 -13.74
N SER A 498 0.68 -9.82 -12.47
CA SER A 498 0.50 -11.07 -11.72
C SER A 498 0.32 -10.83 -10.23
N VAL A 499 -0.38 -11.76 -9.59
CA VAL A 499 -0.60 -11.80 -8.13
C VAL A 499 -0.31 -13.19 -7.63
N ILE A 500 0.45 -13.31 -6.55
CA ILE A 500 0.69 -14.56 -5.84
C ILE A 500 0.32 -14.32 -4.39
N GLN A 501 -0.52 -15.19 -3.83
CA GLN A 501 -0.86 -15.18 -2.43
C GLN A 501 -0.61 -16.57 -1.84
N GLU A 502 0.09 -16.63 -0.71
CA GLU A 502 0.51 -17.89 -0.09
C GLU A 502 0.22 -17.90 1.41
N GLY A 503 0.00 -19.10 1.94
CA GLY A 503 -0.30 -19.35 3.34
C GLY A 503 -1.76 -19.03 3.68
N ASN A 504 -2.52 -20.04 4.11
CA ASN A 504 -3.91 -19.92 4.56
C ASN A 504 -4.80 -19.07 3.63
N VAL A 505 -4.67 -19.27 2.32
CA VAL A 505 -5.38 -18.43 1.34
C VAL A 505 -6.88 -18.64 1.49
N VAL A 506 -7.60 -17.53 1.65
CA VAL A 506 -9.07 -17.47 1.61
C VAL A 506 -9.48 -16.39 0.62
N ILE A 507 -10.37 -16.74 -0.30
CA ILE A 507 -10.96 -15.83 -1.28
C ILE A 507 -12.47 -15.84 -1.06
N ILE A 508 -13.07 -14.66 -0.89
CA ILE A 508 -14.51 -14.48 -0.76
C ILE A 508 -14.95 -13.52 -1.85
N GLN A 509 -15.76 -14.00 -2.77
CA GLN A 509 -16.36 -13.20 -3.85
C GLN A 509 -17.84 -13.05 -3.59
N THR A 510 -18.29 -11.81 -3.41
CA THR A 510 -19.70 -11.47 -3.27
C THR A 510 -20.15 -10.76 -4.54
N PRO A 511 -21.00 -11.38 -5.37
CA PRO A 511 -21.57 -10.72 -6.55
C PRO A 511 -22.37 -9.48 -6.16
N ALA A 512 -22.58 -8.58 -7.12
CA ALA A 512 -23.47 -7.44 -6.92
C ALA A 512 -24.91 -7.91 -6.62
N ALA A 513 -25.51 -7.37 -5.56
CA ALA A 513 -26.90 -7.67 -5.22
C ALA A 513 -27.83 -7.18 -6.35
N LYS A 514 -28.65 -8.07 -6.91
CA LYS A 514 -29.74 -7.69 -7.81
C LYS A 514 -30.98 -7.35 -6.95
N PRO A 515 -31.84 -6.40 -7.35
CA PRO A 515 -32.98 -5.92 -6.54
C PRO A 515 -33.89 -7.03 -5.98
N ASP A 516 -34.01 -8.17 -6.67
CA ASP A 516 -34.90 -9.28 -6.31
C ASP A 516 -34.17 -10.55 -5.80
N HIS A 517 -32.83 -10.56 -5.74
CA HIS A 517 -32.07 -11.75 -5.33
C HIS A 517 -30.86 -11.38 -4.44
N PRO A 518 -30.81 -11.86 -3.17
CA PRO A 518 -29.62 -11.69 -2.34
C PRO A 518 -28.42 -12.39 -2.98
N ALA A 519 -27.30 -11.67 -3.09
CA ALA A 519 -26.06 -12.23 -3.62
C ALA A 519 -25.49 -13.27 -2.66
N THR A 520 -25.27 -14.50 -3.15
CA THR A 520 -24.60 -15.54 -2.38
C THR A 520 -23.09 -15.44 -2.59
N PRO A 521 -22.29 -15.37 -1.51
CA PRO A 521 -20.85 -15.30 -1.65
C PRO A 521 -20.26 -16.67 -2.00
N THR A 522 -19.31 -16.67 -2.92
CA THR A 522 -18.43 -17.83 -3.19
C THR A 522 -17.20 -17.73 -2.30
N ARG A 523 -16.85 -18.80 -1.60
CA ARG A 523 -15.66 -18.91 -0.76
C ARG A 523 -14.71 -19.97 -1.30
N ALA A 524 -13.49 -19.58 -1.63
CA ALA A 524 -12.40 -20.51 -1.96
C ALA A 524 -11.33 -20.50 -0.87
N THR A 525 -10.72 -21.66 -0.60
CA THR A 525 -9.56 -21.79 0.28
C THR A 525 -8.46 -22.59 -0.40
N ALA A 526 -7.20 -22.26 -0.19
CA ALA A 526 -6.04 -22.95 -0.76
C ALA A 526 -4.77 -22.69 0.09
N LEU A 527 -3.68 -23.40 -0.18
CA LEU A 527 -2.36 -23.03 0.34
C LEU A 527 -1.75 -21.89 -0.46
N ARG A 528 -2.00 -21.86 -1.77
CA ARG A 528 -1.47 -20.86 -2.71
C ARG A 528 -2.50 -20.50 -3.77
N ALA A 529 -2.59 -19.23 -4.11
CA ALA A 529 -3.35 -18.71 -5.24
C ALA A 529 -2.45 -17.88 -6.14
N ASP A 530 -2.38 -18.24 -7.42
CA ASP A 530 -1.65 -17.51 -8.45
C ASP A 530 -2.63 -16.94 -9.46
N TYR A 531 -2.47 -15.68 -9.82
CA TYR A 531 -3.19 -15.05 -10.92
C TYR A 531 -2.21 -14.44 -11.91
N ASP A 532 -2.45 -14.67 -13.18
CA ASP A 532 -1.70 -14.10 -14.29
C ASP A 532 -2.66 -13.40 -15.27
N ALA A 533 -2.42 -12.11 -15.51
CA ALA A 533 -3.30 -11.30 -16.34
C ALA A 533 -3.16 -11.59 -17.85
N ALA A 534 -2.04 -12.14 -18.31
CA ALA A 534 -1.85 -12.46 -19.73
C ALA A 534 -2.65 -13.71 -20.13
N THR A 535 -2.71 -14.70 -19.26
CA THR A 535 -3.45 -15.95 -19.44
C THR A 535 -4.88 -15.89 -18.91
N GLN A 536 -5.21 -14.92 -18.04
CA GLN A 536 -6.49 -14.80 -17.34
C GLN A 536 -6.82 -16.02 -16.45
N ILE A 537 -5.80 -16.74 -15.99
CA ILE A 537 -5.96 -17.94 -15.15
C ILE A 537 -5.72 -17.60 -13.69
N LEU A 538 -6.68 -17.97 -12.83
CA LEU A 538 -6.53 -18.05 -11.37
C LEU A 538 -6.30 -19.52 -10.99
N ARG A 539 -5.12 -19.85 -10.51
CA ARG A 539 -4.75 -21.20 -10.09
C ARG A 539 -4.71 -21.30 -8.56
N LEU A 540 -5.44 -22.26 -8.00
CA LEU A 540 -5.49 -22.57 -6.58
C LEU A 540 -4.80 -23.92 -6.32
N GLN A 541 -3.85 -23.97 -5.39
CA GLN A 541 -3.02 -25.14 -5.11
C GLN A 541 -2.92 -25.46 -3.62
N GLY A 542 -2.57 -26.72 -3.32
CA GLY A 542 -2.39 -27.21 -1.95
C GLY A 542 -3.73 -27.51 -1.28
N SER A 543 -4.46 -28.47 -1.84
CA SER A 543 -5.81 -28.88 -1.41
C SER A 543 -6.86 -27.77 -1.49
N PRO A 544 -7.05 -27.14 -2.67
CA PRO A 544 -8.05 -26.12 -2.85
C PRO A 544 -9.47 -26.66 -2.58
N ARG A 545 -10.31 -25.80 -1.99
CA ARG A 545 -11.74 -26.05 -1.80
C ARG A 545 -12.51 -24.81 -2.21
N VAL A 546 -13.51 -24.98 -3.07
CA VAL A 546 -14.42 -23.92 -3.51
C VAL A 546 -15.82 -24.27 -3.03
N ASN A 547 -16.41 -23.39 -2.23
CA ASN A 547 -17.75 -23.50 -1.72
C ASN A 547 -18.58 -22.32 -2.22
N ASP A 548 -19.68 -22.62 -2.89
CA ASP A 548 -20.73 -21.69 -3.27
C ASP A 548 -22.06 -22.18 -2.66
N ALA A 549 -23.13 -21.38 -2.73
CA ALA A 549 -24.45 -21.71 -2.19
C ALA A 549 -25.01 -23.05 -2.68
N SER A 550 -24.57 -23.53 -3.84
CA SER A 550 -25.08 -24.76 -4.46
C SER A 550 -24.05 -25.90 -4.55
N THR A 551 -22.76 -25.61 -4.40
CA THR A 551 -21.69 -26.56 -4.78
C THR A 551 -20.51 -26.48 -3.82
N ASP A 552 -19.97 -27.63 -3.43
CA ASP A 552 -18.71 -27.78 -2.71
C ASP A 552 -17.75 -28.64 -3.55
N LEU A 553 -16.62 -28.06 -3.96
CA LEU A 553 -15.67 -28.64 -4.92
C LEU A 553 -14.28 -28.67 -4.32
N THR A 554 -13.60 -29.81 -4.44
CA THR A 554 -12.20 -30.01 -4.01
C THR A 554 -11.41 -30.74 -5.09
N GLY A 555 -10.09 -30.54 -5.08
CA GLY A 555 -9.12 -31.28 -5.90
C GLY A 555 -7.71 -31.00 -5.39
N ASP A 556 -6.68 -31.46 -6.12
CA ASP A 556 -5.28 -31.14 -5.80
C ASP A 556 -4.90 -29.75 -6.36
N GLU A 557 -5.46 -29.38 -7.52
CA GLU A 557 -5.34 -28.07 -8.17
C GLU A 557 -6.65 -27.66 -8.86
N ILE A 558 -7.00 -26.37 -8.80
CA ILE A 558 -8.12 -25.76 -9.55
C ILE A 558 -7.56 -24.59 -10.37
N ALA A 559 -7.68 -24.65 -11.69
CA ALA A 559 -7.35 -23.57 -12.62
C ALA A 559 -8.63 -22.96 -13.19
N TYR A 560 -8.92 -21.71 -12.85
CA TYR A 560 -10.11 -20.98 -13.29
C TYR A 560 -9.74 -19.94 -14.35
N HIS A 561 -10.27 -20.12 -15.56
CA HIS A 561 -10.14 -19.20 -16.68
C HIS A 561 -11.20 -18.10 -16.57
N ARG A 562 -10.78 -16.88 -16.19
CA ARG A 562 -11.70 -15.76 -15.94
C ARG A 562 -12.41 -15.25 -17.19
N ASP A 563 -11.78 -15.39 -18.35
CA ASP A 563 -12.28 -14.91 -19.64
C ASP A 563 -13.43 -15.78 -20.17
N SER A 564 -13.33 -17.10 -19.99
CA SER A 564 -14.31 -18.09 -20.45
C SER A 564 -15.28 -18.57 -19.37
N GLY A 565 -14.93 -18.41 -18.08
CA GLY A 565 -15.68 -18.96 -16.96
C GLY A 565 -15.53 -20.49 -16.80
N VAL A 566 -14.50 -21.08 -17.42
CA VAL A 566 -14.17 -22.50 -17.33
C VAL A 566 -13.23 -22.76 -16.16
N ALA A 567 -13.51 -23.79 -15.37
CA ALA A 567 -12.63 -24.27 -14.31
C ALA A 567 -12.14 -25.70 -14.63
N ASP A 568 -10.83 -25.88 -14.70
CA ASP A 568 -10.21 -27.20 -14.76
C ASP A 568 -9.74 -27.62 -13.37
N VAL A 569 -10.13 -28.81 -12.95
CA VAL A 569 -9.81 -29.38 -11.64
C VAL A 569 -9.03 -30.67 -11.87
N THR A 570 -7.88 -30.79 -11.23
CA THR A 570 -7.01 -31.95 -11.39
C THR A 570 -6.66 -32.57 -10.05
N GLY A 571 -6.61 -33.89 -10.02
CA GLY A 571 -6.26 -34.68 -8.85
C GLY A 571 -7.40 -34.76 -7.83
N ASN A 572 -7.75 -35.99 -7.41
CA ASN A 572 -8.68 -36.28 -6.31
C ASN A 572 -9.96 -35.43 -6.29
N VAL A 573 -10.59 -35.25 -7.45
CA VAL A 573 -11.75 -34.35 -7.58
C VAL A 573 -12.92 -34.89 -6.77
N LYS A 574 -13.49 -34.06 -5.91
CA LYS A 574 -14.76 -34.33 -5.22
C LYS A 574 -15.66 -33.12 -5.34
N ALA A 575 -16.86 -33.32 -5.88
CA ALA A 575 -17.88 -32.30 -5.99
C ALA A 575 -19.15 -32.76 -5.28
N THR A 576 -19.75 -31.89 -4.48
CA THR A 576 -21.05 -32.10 -3.85
C THR A 576 -21.99 -30.98 -4.28
N TYR A 577 -23.11 -31.34 -4.88
CA TYR A 577 -24.16 -30.41 -5.28
C TYR A 577 -25.33 -30.49 -4.30
N ALA A 578 -25.69 -29.36 -3.71
CA ALA A 578 -26.85 -29.25 -2.84
C ALA A 578 -28.15 -29.40 -3.65
N GLN A 579 -29.16 -30.02 -3.04
CA GLN A 579 -30.47 -30.15 -3.64
C GLN A 579 -31.20 -28.80 -3.63
N ALA A 580 -31.95 -28.47 -4.69
CA ALA A 580 -32.89 -27.36 -4.67
C ALA A 580 -33.87 -27.55 -3.50
N LYS A 581 -33.90 -26.59 -2.58
CA LYS A 581 -34.83 -26.62 -1.45
C LYS A 581 -36.25 -26.40 -2.02
N PRO A 582 -37.23 -27.30 -1.75
CA PRO A 582 -38.61 -27.02 -2.10
C PRO A 582 -39.05 -25.71 -1.42
N ALA A 583 -39.81 -24.88 -2.14
CA ALA A 583 -40.36 -23.65 -1.56
C ALA A 583 -41.14 -24.01 -0.28
N ALA A 584 -40.77 -23.41 0.84
CA ALA A 584 -41.35 -23.72 2.14
C ALA A 584 -42.81 -23.24 2.31
N ASN A 585 -43.40 -22.57 1.31
CA ASN A 585 -44.78 -22.08 1.32
C ASN A 585 -45.45 -22.21 -0.06
N PRO A 586 -46.71 -22.70 -0.14
CA PRO A 586 -47.49 -22.81 -1.38
C PRO A 586 -48.05 -21.46 -1.86
N GLY A 587 -47.19 -20.45 -2.00
CA GLY A 587 -47.56 -19.11 -2.45
C GLY A 587 -46.40 -18.15 -2.73
N ALA A 588 -45.15 -18.56 -2.58
CA ALA A 588 -43.98 -17.70 -2.76
C ALA A 588 -43.18 -18.09 -4.02
N GLY A 589 -43.65 -17.66 -5.20
CA GLY A 589 -42.91 -17.72 -6.47
C GLY A 589 -42.46 -19.12 -6.94
N PRO A 590 -41.98 -19.26 -8.18
CA PRO A 590 -41.39 -20.52 -8.61
C PRO A 590 -40.15 -20.82 -7.75
N ALA A 591 -40.04 -22.07 -7.28
CA ALA A 591 -38.84 -22.57 -6.62
C ALA A 591 -37.63 -22.30 -7.53
N VAL A 592 -36.56 -21.72 -6.98
CA VAL A 592 -35.29 -21.61 -7.71
C VAL A 592 -34.76 -23.03 -7.90
N SER A 593 -35.07 -23.63 -9.05
CA SER A 593 -34.46 -24.87 -9.45
C SER A 593 -32.98 -24.59 -9.72
N THR A 594 -32.09 -25.28 -9.01
CA THR A 594 -30.66 -25.25 -9.32
C THR A 594 -30.34 -26.00 -10.63
N GLY A 595 -31.35 -26.36 -11.43
CA GLY A 595 -31.24 -26.93 -12.79
C GLY A 595 -30.25 -28.08 -12.89
N ALA A 596 -30.21 -28.93 -11.86
CA ALA A 596 -29.16 -29.91 -11.71
C ALA A 596 -29.77 -31.29 -11.88
N VAL A 597 -29.41 -31.99 -12.97
CA VAL A 597 -29.79 -33.38 -13.32
C VAL A 597 -29.87 -34.29 -12.08
N GLY A 598 -31.06 -34.60 -11.59
CA GLY A 598 -31.24 -35.56 -10.51
C GLY A 598 -31.00 -36.99 -11.00
N LEU A 599 -30.61 -37.92 -10.13
CA LEU A 599 -30.79 -39.36 -10.40
C LEU A 599 -32.14 -39.84 -9.84
N GLY A 600 -33.15 -38.97 -9.91
CA GLY A 600 -34.52 -39.18 -9.42
C GLY A 600 -34.68 -39.39 -7.90
N SER A 601 -33.61 -39.26 -7.10
CA SER A 601 -33.63 -39.43 -5.64
C SER A 601 -33.60 -38.08 -4.91
N GLN A 602 -33.96 -38.06 -3.63
CA GLN A 602 -33.79 -36.89 -2.76
C GLN A 602 -32.41 -36.89 -2.11
N GLY A 603 -31.87 -35.70 -1.80
CA GLY A 603 -30.58 -35.50 -1.14
C GLY A 603 -29.49 -34.90 -2.04
N PRO A 604 -28.33 -34.55 -1.46
CA PRO A 604 -27.20 -34.00 -2.19
C PRO A 604 -26.66 -35.03 -3.19
N ARG A 605 -26.13 -34.53 -4.30
CA ARG A 605 -25.44 -35.35 -5.28
C ARG A 605 -23.96 -35.23 -5.05
N HIS A 606 -23.25 -36.34 -5.14
CA HIS A 606 -21.81 -36.36 -5.00
C HIS A 606 -21.19 -36.91 -6.28
N VAL A 607 -20.03 -36.37 -6.66
CA VAL A 607 -19.24 -36.80 -7.80
C VAL A 607 -17.79 -36.92 -7.35
N VAL A 608 -17.13 -38.01 -7.73
CA VAL A 608 -15.67 -38.17 -7.59
C VAL A 608 -15.05 -38.55 -8.93
N SER A 609 -13.85 -38.04 -9.21
CA SER A 609 -13.10 -38.34 -10.44
C SER A 609 -11.62 -37.97 -10.30
N ASN A 610 -10.78 -38.32 -11.27
CA ASN A 610 -9.38 -37.89 -11.28
C ASN A 610 -9.22 -36.45 -11.79
N SER A 611 -10.06 -36.02 -12.74
CA SER A 611 -10.11 -34.64 -13.20
C SER A 611 -11.53 -34.22 -13.56
N ALA A 612 -11.77 -32.92 -13.64
CA ALA A 612 -13.03 -32.35 -14.08
C ALA A 612 -12.81 -31.04 -14.85
N THR A 613 -13.68 -30.77 -15.83
CA THR A 613 -13.79 -29.46 -16.50
C THR A 613 -15.20 -28.95 -16.23
N LEU A 614 -15.33 -27.78 -15.62
CA LEU A 614 -16.60 -27.14 -15.29
C LEU A 614 -16.73 -25.85 -16.10
N ASP A 615 -17.69 -25.82 -17.00
CA ASP A 615 -18.05 -24.65 -17.79
C ASP A 615 -19.32 -24.04 -17.19
N GLN A 616 -19.16 -23.01 -16.36
CA GLN A 616 -20.28 -22.37 -15.69
C GLN A 616 -21.17 -21.60 -16.67
N GLY A 617 -20.59 -21.01 -17.72
CA GLY A 617 -21.31 -20.21 -18.72
C GLY A 617 -22.32 -21.05 -19.51
N HIS A 618 -21.95 -22.28 -19.87
CA HIS A 618 -22.82 -23.22 -20.58
C HIS A 618 -23.51 -24.25 -19.67
N GLY A 619 -23.23 -24.22 -18.36
CA GLY A 619 -23.77 -25.17 -17.40
C GLY A 619 -23.36 -26.62 -17.69
N LYS A 620 -22.15 -26.84 -18.20
CA LYS A 620 -21.61 -28.17 -18.54
C LYS A 620 -20.52 -28.56 -17.55
N ALA A 621 -20.54 -29.79 -17.05
CA ALA A 621 -19.47 -30.37 -16.24
C ALA A 621 -19.05 -31.72 -16.82
N ILE A 622 -17.75 -31.95 -17.00
CA ILE A 622 -17.20 -33.19 -17.53
C ILE A 622 -16.23 -33.75 -16.51
N PHE A 623 -16.52 -34.94 -15.98
CA PHE A 623 -15.70 -35.65 -15.01
C PHE A 623 -14.98 -36.82 -15.71
N ARG A 624 -13.67 -36.97 -15.47
CA ARG A 624 -12.82 -37.95 -16.17
C ARG A 624 -11.95 -38.76 -15.22
N GLY A 625 -11.55 -39.95 -15.68
CA GLY A 625 -10.67 -40.86 -14.95
C GLY A 625 -11.43 -41.60 -13.86
N GLN A 626 -12.30 -42.52 -14.27
CA GLN A 626 -13.14 -43.35 -13.39
C GLN A 626 -14.09 -42.51 -12.52
N ALA A 627 -14.86 -41.65 -13.20
CA ALA A 627 -15.85 -40.82 -12.55
C ALA A 627 -16.98 -41.68 -11.92
N ARG A 628 -17.39 -41.31 -10.72
CA ARG A 628 -18.56 -41.90 -10.03
C ARG A 628 -19.44 -40.80 -9.49
N LEU A 629 -20.72 -40.84 -9.88
CA LEU A 629 -21.77 -39.93 -9.43
C LEU A 629 -22.79 -40.72 -8.62
N TRP A 630 -23.23 -40.22 -7.48
CA TRP A 630 -24.30 -40.84 -6.69
C TRP A 630 -25.21 -39.82 -6.01
N GLN A 631 -26.44 -40.24 -5.78
CA GLN A 631 -27.47 -39.48 -5.06
C GLN A 631 -28.36 -40.45 -4.28
N GLY A 632 -28.29 -40.40 -2.95
CA GLY A 632 -28.93 -41.40 -2.10
C GLY A 632 -28.47 -42.82 -2.49
N PRO A 633 -29.38 -43.75 -2.80
CA PRO A 633 -29.03 -45.12 -3.18
C PRO A 633 -28.68 -45.30 -4.68
N ASN A 634 -28.91 -44.28 -5.51
CA ASN A 634 -28.68 -44.36 -6.96
C ASN A 634 -27.25 -43.93 -7.29
N SER A 635 -26.57 -44.64 -8.19
CA SER A 635 -25.20 -44.31 -8.61
C SER A 635 -24.89 -44.68 -10.06
N VAL A 636 -23.99 -43.93 -10.68
CA VAL A 636 -23.45 -44.15 -12.02
C VAL A 636 -21.92 -44.08 -11.92
N ALA A 637 -21.23 -45.08 -12.46
CA ALA A 637 -19.77 -45.10 -12.57
C ALA A 637 -19.35 -45.34 -14.02
N ALA A 638 -18.43 -44.53 -14.54
CA ALA A 638 -17.92 -44.61 -15.91
C ALA A 638 -16.57 -43.90 -16.03
N PRO A 639 -15.74 -44.17 -17.05
CA PRO A 639 -14.52 -43.39 -17.28
C PRO A 639 -14.78 -41.90 -17.45
N ILE A 640 -15.88 -41.54 -18.14
CA ILE A 640 -16.31 -40.17 -18.34
C ILE A 640 -17.79 -40.03 -17.97
N ILE A 641 -18.11 -39.00 -17.18
CA ILE A 641 -19.48 -38.56 -16.91
C ILE A 641 -19.59 -37.09 -17.31
N GLU A 642 -20.49 -36.77 -18.24
CA GLU A 642 -20.88 -35.41 -18.58
C GLU A 642 -22.24 -35.09 -17.94
N VAL A 643 -22.33 -33.92 -17.32
CA VAL A 643 -23.57 -33.37 -16.75
C VAL A 643 -23.84 -32.03 -17.41
N GLN A 644 -25.03 -31.86 -17.97
CA GLN A 644 -25.46 -30.66 -18.64
C GLN A 644 -26.71 -30.11 -17.94
N ARG A 645 -26.64 -28.88 -17.43
CA ARG A 645 -27.74 -28.19 -16.74
C ARG A 645 -28.92 -27.88 -17.66
N THR A 646 -28.66 -27.49 -18.90
CA THR A 646 -29.70 -27.24 -19.90
C THR A 646 -29.35 -28.07 -21.14
N PRO A 647 -30.06 -29.16 -21.46
CA PRO A 647 -31.44 -29.51 -21.06
C PRO A 647 -31.56 -30.58 -19.95
N GLU A 648 -30.83 -30.45 -18.85
CA GLU A 648 -30.83 -31.42 -17.73
C GLU A 648 -30.52 -32.88 -18.13
N THR A 649 -29.35 -33.09 -18.76
CA THR A 649 -28.92 -34.43 -19.22
C THR A 649 -27.63 -34.89 -18.56
N LEU A 650 -27.55 -36.19 -18.27
CA LEU A 650 -26.33 -36.88 -17.86
C LEU A 650 -25.95 -37.88 -18.95
N LYS A 651 -24.69 -37.84 -19.38
CA LYS A 651 -24.10 -38.84 -20.28
C LYS A 651 -22.97 -39.55 -19.56
N ALA A 652 -22.89 -40.86 -19.70
CA ALA A 652 -21.76 -41.63 -19.20
C ALA A 652 -21.28 -42.59 -20.29
N TYR A 653 -19.96 -42.66 -20.50
CA TYR A 653 -19.37 -43.42 -21.60
C TYR A 653 -17.88 -43.72 -21.36
N GLY A 654 -17.33 -44.59 -22.19
CA GLY A 654 -15.92 -44.97 -22.22
C GLY A 654 -15.07 -44.17 -23.21
N GLU A 655 -13.75 -44.11 -22.99
CA GLU A 655 -12.80 -43.47 -23.93
C GLU A 655 -12.67 -44.21 -25.26
N SER A 656 -12.99 -45.50 -25.29
CA SER A 656 -13.02 -46.34 -26.49
C SER A 656 -14.27 -47.22 -26.47
N SER A 657 -14.82 -47.49 -27.65
CA SER A 657 -16.04 -48.29 -27.88
C SER A 657 -15.93 -49.75 -27.46
N THR A 658 -14.76 -50.21 -27.00
CA THR A 658 -14.44 -51.63 -26.79
C THR A 658 -14.06 -52.01 -25.36
N SER A 659 -13.99 -51.09 -24.39
CA SER A 659 -13.36 -51.42 -23.09
C SER A 659 -13.87 -50.74 -21.82
N ALA A 660 -14.99 -50.01 -21.83
CA ALA A 660 -15.46 -49.40 -20.58
C ALA A 660 -16.95 -49.59 -20.35
N ALA A 661 -17.26 -50.38 -19.33
CA ALA A 661 -18.60 -50.59 -18.83
C ALA A 661 -19.02 -49.40 -17.96
N VAL A 662 -19.99 -48.64 -18.43
CA VAL A 662 -20.84 -47.81 -17.58
C VAL A 662 -21.59 -48.76 -16.64
N THR A 663 -21.49 -48.52 -15.34
CA THR A 663 -22.21 -49.26 -14.32
C THR A 663 -23.18 -48.34 -13.62
N THR A 664 -24.47 -48.64 -13.72
CA THR A 664 -25.53 -47.90 -13.06
C THR A 664 -26.24 -48.77 -12.05
N VAL A 665 -26.43 -48.25 -10.85
CA VAL A 665 -27.17 -48.89 -9.77
C VAL A 665 -28.36 -48.00 -9.42
N MET A 666 -29.56 -48.56 -9.48
CA MET A 666 -30.80 -47.88 -9.13
C MET A 666 -31.63 -48.75 -8.18
N THR A 667 -32.32 -48.13 -7.23
CA THR A 667 -33.30 -48.84 -6.39
C THR A 667 -34.67 -48.84 -7.04
N SER A 668 -35.42 -49.92 -6.81
CA SER A 668 -36.81 -50.05 -7.21
C SER A 668 -37.62 -50.75 -6.12
N THR A 669 -38.95 -50.66 -6.21
CA THR A 669 -39.88 -51.48 -5.43
C THR A 669 -40.67 -52.34 -6.39
N ALA A 670 -40.62 -53.66 -6.26
CA ALA A 670 -41.22 -54.60 -7.21
C ALA A 670 -42.52 -55.25 -6.67
N GLY A 671 -43.53 -55.33 -7.52
CA GLY A 671 -44.78 -56.05 -7.29
C GLY A 671 -45.76 -55.40 -6.30
N PRO A 672 -46.96 -55.99 -6.12
CA PRO A 672 -48.02 -55.44 -5.27
C PRO A 672 -47.65 -55.37 -3.76
N GLN A 673 -46.59 -56.08 -3.33
CA GLN A 673 -46.08 -56.05 -1.96
C GLN A 673 -44.96 -55.01 -1.71
N HIS A 674 -44.59 -54.19 -2.71
CA HIS A 674 -43.59 -53.13 -2.59
C HIS A 674 -42.22 -53.56 -2.00
N GLN A 675 -41.70 -54.73 -2.39
CA GLN A 675 -40.40 -55.20 -1.90
C GLN A 675 -39.25 -54.40 -2.53
N SER A 676 -38.28 -53.96 -1.72
CA SER A 676 -37.09 -53.25 -2.20
C SER A 676 -36.20 -54.16 -3.05
N ASN A 677 -35.83 -53.69 -4.23
CA ASN A 677 -34.99 -54.40 -5.20
C ASN A 677 -33.90 -53.45 -5.72
N VAL A 678 -32.72 -53.99 -6.05
CA VAL A 678 -31.59 -53.23 -6.61
C VAL A 678 -31.40 -53.66 -8.05
N PHE A 679 -31.53 -52.69 -8.96
CA PHE A 679 -31.35 -52.87 -10.38
C PHE A 679 -29.94 -52.40 -10.78
N ARG A 680 -29.13 -53.32 -11.31
CA ARG A 680 -27.78 -53.02 -11.80
C ARG A 680 -27.77 -53.10 -13.32
N VAL A 681 -27.23 -52.09 -14.00
CA VAL A 681 -27.11 -52.06 -15.45
C VAL A 681 -25.65 -51.84 -15.83
N HIS A 682 -25.14 -52.72 -16.68
CA HIS A 682 -23.86 -52.59 -17.34
C HIS A 682 -24.09 -52.28 -18.82
N SER A 683 -23.51 -51.20 -19.33
CA SER A 683 -23.62 -50.78 -20.74
C SER A 683 -22.34 -50.10 -21.23
N GLN A 684 -22.20 -49.82 -22.53
CA GLN A 684 -21.12 -48.97 -23.04
C GLN A 684 -21.43 -47.48 -22.89
N ASN A 685 -22.71 -47.11 -23.03
CA ASN A 685 -23.17 -45.74 -22.94
C ASN A 685 -24.44 -45.65 -22.10
N LEU A 686 -24.60 -44.50 -21.45
CA LEU A 686 -25.83 -44.06 -20.78
C LEU A 686 -26.13 -42.63 -21.21
N ILE A 687 -27.38 -42.37 -21.57
CA ILE A 687 -27.96 -41.03 -21.65
C ILE A 687 -29.16 -41.00 -20.72
N TYR A 688 -29.10 -40.15 -19.70
CA TYR A 688 -30.20 -39.88 -18.79
C TYR A 688 -30.73 -38.47 -19.02
N ALA A 689 -32.02 -38.32 -19.27
CA ALA A 689 -32.71 -37.06 -19.39
C ALA A 689 -33.64 -36.88 -18.19
N ASP A 690 -33.34 -35.92 -17.31
CA ASP A 690 -34.07 -35.75 -16.05
C ASP A 690 -35.51 -35.27 -16.28
N ALA A 691 -35.70 -34.35 -17.23
CA ALA A 691 -37.01 -33.85 -17.62
C ALA A 691 -37.97 -34.94 -18.14
N GLU A 692 -37.41 -36.02 -18.72
CA GLU A 692 -38.18 -37.18 -19.21
C GLU A 692 -38.21 -38.32 -18.19
N HIS A 693 -37.45 -38.21 -17.09
CA HIS A 693 -37.18 -39.29 -16.16
C HIS A 693 -36.75 -40.59 -16.88
N LYS A 694 -35.98 -40.45 -17.97
CA LYS A 694 -35.67 -41.54 -18.90
C LYS A 694 -34.15 -41.79 -18.96
N ALA A 695 -33.75 -43.03 -18.69
CA ALA A 695 -32.39 -43.53 -18.90
C ALA A 695 -32.35 -44.44 -20.14
N VAL A 696 -31.45 -44.15 -21.08
CA VAL A 696 -31.19 -44.97 -22.28
C VAL A 696 -29.79 -45.56 -22.18
N PHE A 697 -29.72 -46.88 -22.14
CA PHE A 697 -28.49 -47.67 -22.11
C PHE A 697 -28.26 -48.30 -23.47
N THR A 698 -27.05 -48.22 -24.02
CA THR A 698 -26.71 -48.83 -25.32
C THR A 698 -25.34 -49.52 -25.29
N GLY A 699 -25.16 -50.48 -26.22
CA GLY A 699 -23.91 -51.19 -26.43
C GLY A 699 -23.75 -52.37 -25.48
N ALA A 700 -24.28 -53.53 -25.87
CA ALA A 700 -24.25 -54.80 -25.13
C ALA A 700 -24.70 -54.64 -23.66
N VAL A 701 -25.97 -54.26 -23.48
CA VAL A 701 -26.52 -53.97 -22.15
C VAL A 701 -26.82 -55.25 -21.40
N THR A 702 -26.37 -55.31 -20.15
CA THR A 702 -26.74 -56.37 -19.19
C THR A 702 -27.39 -55.72 -17.98
N ALA A 703 -28.64 -56.06 -17.72
CA ALA A 703 -29.39 -55.62 -16.55
C ALA A 703 -29.64 -56.79 -15.59
N GLU A 704 -29.44 -56.58 -14.31
CA GLU A 704 -29.52 -57.59 -13.26
C GLU A 704 -30.37 -57.10 -12.09
N ASP A 705 -31.25 -57.96 -11.60
CA ASP A 705 -32.03 -57.74 -10.38
C ASP A 705 -32.26 -59.06 -9.62
N ALA A 706 -33.05 -59.04 -8.56
CA ALA A 706 -33.36 -60.26 -7.79
C ALA A 706 -34.13 -61.34 -8.59
N SER A 707 -34.80 -60.97 -9.69
CA SER A 707 -35.60 -61.88 -10.52
C SER A 707 -34.78 -62.55 -11.62
N GLY A 708 -33.68 -61.93 -12.07
CA GLY A 708 -32.77 -62.51 -13.06
C GLY A 708 -31.93 -61.48 -13.82
N THR A 709 -31.36 -61.92 -14.94
CA THR A 709 -30.50 -61.13 -15.83
C THR A 709 -31.15 -60.95 -17.20
N ILE A 710 -31.09 -59.74 -17.75
CA ILE A 710 -31.55 -59.39 -19.10
C ILE A 710 -30.33 -58.93 -19.90
N HIS A 711 -30.03 -59.61 -21.01
CA HIS A 711 -29.10 -59.11 -22.02
C HIS A 711 -29.87 -58.52 -23.20
N SER A 712 -29.46 -57.37 -23.72
CA SER A 712 -30.02 -56.74 -24.92
C SER A 712 -29.05 -55.75 -25.58
N ASP A 713 -29.40 -55.24 -26.77
CA ASP A 713 -28.60 -54.21 -27.44
C ASP A 713 -28.83 -52.81 -26.84
N GLN A 714 -30.06 -52.56 -26.38
CA GLN A 714 -30.50 -51.32 -25.76
C GLN A 714 -31.52 -51.60 -24.64
N ILE A 715 -31.49 -50.77 -23.60
CA ILE A 715 -32.51 -50.71 -22.54
C ILE A 715 -32.94 -49.25 -22.35
N GLU A 716 -34.25 -48.99 -22.35
CA GLU A 716 -34.83 -47.74 -21.86
C GLU A 716 -35.47 -47.99 -20.49
N ALA A 717 -35.03 -47.28 -19.46
CA ALA A 717 -35.64 -47.31 -18.13
C ALA A 717 -36.33 -45.96 -17.85
N PHE A 718 -37.59 -46.02 -17.42
CA PHE A 718 -38.40 -44.88 -17.03
C PHE A 718 -38.52 -44.87 -15.50
N LEU A 719 -38.18 -43.75 -14.87
CA LEU A 719 -38.31 -43.54 -13.44
C LEU A 719 -39.68 -42.90 -13.13
N ALA A 720 -40.27 -43.31 -12.01
CA ALA A 720 -41.54 -42.75 -11.54
C ALA A 720 -41.38 -41.28 -11.16
N THR A 721 -42.36 -40.46 -11.54
CA THR A 721 -42.49 -39.08 -11.04
C THR A 721 -42.91 -39.09 -9.56
N PRO A 722 -42.46 -38.15 -8.73
CA PRO A 722 -43.00 -38.00 -7.38
C PRO A 722 -44.50 -37.68 -7.47
N ASN A 723 -45.36 -38.62 -7.08
CA ASN A 723 -46.80 -38.37 -7.03
C ASN A 723 -47.10 -37.22 -6.04
N PRO A 724 -47.90 -36.20 -6.42
CA PRO A 724 -48.43 -35.26 -5.44
C PRO A 724 -49.31 -36.01 -4.43
N PRO A 725 -49.34 -35.58 -3.15
CA PRO A 725 -50.13 -36.25 -2.12
C PRO A 725 -51.62 -36.22 -2.50
N THR A 726 -52.20 -37.39 -2.74
CA THR A 726 -53.63 -37.57 -2.99
C THR A 726 -54.42 -37.60 -1.67
N ASN A 727 -54.47 -36.46 -0.98
CA ASN A 727 -55.57 -35.99 -0.11
C ASN A 727 -55.05 -34.96 0.92
N PRO A 728 -55.59 -33.73 0.98
CA PRO A 728 -55.23 -32.74 2.02
C PRO A 728 -55.90 -32.97 3.39
N SER A 729 -56.61 -34.09 3.61
CA SER A 729 -57.51 -34.24 4.78
C SER A 729 -57.16 -35.35 5.76
N VAL A 730 -55.95 -35.94 5.71
CA VAL A 730 -55.50 -36.88 6.75
C VAL A 730 -54.16 -36.42 7.31
N LYS A 731 -54.17 -36.03 8.59
CA LYS A 731 -52.97 -35.71 9.36
C LYS A 731 -52.17 -37.01 9.55
N PRO A 732 -50.91 -37.10 9.11
CA PRO A 732 -50.12 -38.32 9.33
C PRO A 732 -49.72 -38.38 10.81
N GLU A 733 -50.30 -39.33 11.55
CA GLU A 733 -49.66 -39.87 12.74
C GLU A 733 -48.58 -40.86 12.27
N HIS A 734 -47.33 -40.59 12.68
CA HIS A 734 -46.07 -41.25 12.32
C HIS A 734 -45.35 -40.77 11.04
N PRO A 735 -44.10 -40.27 11.15
CA PRO A 735 -43.27 -39.93 10.00
C PRO A 735 -42.62 -41.20 9.43
N SER A 736 -43.30 -41.88 8.51
CA SER A 736 -42.65 -42.91 7.70
C SER A 736 -41.81 -42.23 6.62
N ALA A 737 -40.49 -42.27 6.79
CA ALA A 737 -39.47 -41.63 5.96
C ALA A 737 -39.22 -42.34 4.60
N GLU A 738 -40.27 -42.67 3.83
CA GLU A 738 -40.12 -43.45 2.57
C GLU A 738 -40.74 -42.81 1.32
N SER A 739 -41.15 -41.55 1.38
CA SER A 739 -41.85 -40.86 0.26
C SER A 739 -40.91 -40.03 -0.64
N GLY A 740 -39.74 -40.56 -1.02
CA GLY A 740 -38.77 -39.80 -1.84
C GLY A 740 -37.79 -40.61 -2.70
N GLN A 741 -37.95 -41.92 -2.83
CA GLN A 741 -37.03 -42.72 -3.65
C GLN A 741 -37.50 -42.76 -5.10
N SER A 742 -36.58 -42.50 -6.04
CA SER A 742 -36.79 -42.84 -7.46
C SER A 742 -37.08 -44.33 -7.56
N ARG A 743 -38.18 -44.69 -8.19
CA ARG A 743 -38.56 -46.08 -8.45
C ARG A 743 -38.58 -46.27 -9.95
N ILE A 744 -38.00 -47.36 -10.44
CA ILE A 744 -38.15 -47.73 -11.85
C ILE A 744 -39.64 -48.07 -12.05
N GLU A 745 -40.31 -47.36 -12.96
CA GLU A 745 -41.72 -47.60 -13.33
C GLU A 745 -41.81 -48.64 -14.45
N ARG A 746 -40.96 -48.48 -15.47
CA ARG A 746 -41.01 -49.28 -16.69
C ARG A 746 -39.63 -49.47 -17.29
N ILE A 747 -39.34 -50.68 -17.76
CA ILE A 747 -38.14 -51.00 -18.55
C ILE A 747 -38.58 -51.51 -19.91
N VAL A 748 -37.91 -51.05 -20.97
CA VAL A 748 -38.09 -51.50 -22.34
C VAL A 748 -36.73 -51.93 -22.88
N ALA A 749 -36.49 -53.23 -22.98
CA ALA A 749 -35.32 -53.78 -23.64
C ALA A 749 -35.64 -54.09 -25.11
N THR A 750 -34.69 -53.83 -26.01
CA THR A 750 -34.83 -54.07 -27.47
C THR A 750 -33.55 -54.63 -28.07
N GLY A 751 -33.69 -55.37 -29.17
CA GLY A 751 -32.57 -56.00 -29.89
C GLY A 751 -32.45 -57.47 -29.52
N HIS A 752 -31.24 -58.01 -29.40
CA HIS A 752 -31.03 -59.43 -29.06
C HIS A 752 -31.33 -59.73 -27.60
N ILE A 753 -32.59 -60.04 -27.25
CA ILE A 753 -32.98 -60.23 -25.85
C ILE A 753 -32.74 -61.66 -25.39
N VAL A 754 -31.99 -61.77 -24.29
CA VAL A 754 -31.85 -63.01 -23.51
C VAL A 754 -32.21 -62.70 -22.06
N LEU A 755 -33.39 -63.17 -21.63
CA LEU A 755 -33.79 -63.16 -20.23
C LEU A 755 -33.36 -64.48 -19.58
N GLN A 756 -32.69 -64.41 -18.45
CA GLN A 756 -32.26 -65.56 -17.67
C GLN A 756 -32.70 -65.41 -16.23
N GLN A 757 -33.63 -66.26 -15.80
CA GLN A 757 -34.16 -66.31 -14.44
C GLN A 757 -33.95 -67.72 -13.86
N PRO A 758 -34.06 -67.93 -12.53
CA PRO A 758 -34.01 -69.27 -11.95
C PRO A 758 -35.02 -70.22 -12.62
N GLY A 759 -34.53 -71.25 -13.32
CA GLY A 759 -35.37 -72.24 -14.02
C GLY A 759 -36.01 -71.76 -15.34
N ARG A 760 -35.77 -70.52 -15.78
CA ARG A 760 -36.38 -69.95 -17.00
C ARG A 760 -35.38 -69.22 -17.89
N ARG A 761 -35.56 -69.35 -19.21
CA ARG A 761 -34.77 -68.60 -20.21
C ARG A 761 -35.66 -68.09 -21.35
N GLY A 762 -35.77 -66.77 -21.48
CA GLY A 762 -36.52 -66.09 -22.54
C GLY A 762 -35.61 -65.61 -23.68
N LEU A 763 -36.04 -65.76 -24.93
CA LEU A 763 -35.42 -65.22 -26.14
C LEU A 763 -36.45 -64.41 -26.91
N GLY A 764 -36.12 -63.20 -27.36
CA GLY A 764 -37.01 -62.35 -28.15
C GLY A 764 -36.31 -61.10 -28.68
N GLU A 765 -37.10 -60.15 -29.19
CA GLU A 765 -36.58 -58.89 -29.75
C GLU A 765 -37.00 -57.63 -29.00
N ARG A 766 -38.09 -57.70 -28.22
CA ARG A 766 -38.55 -56.61 -27.35
C ARG A 766 -39.12 -57.17 -26.05
N LEU A 767 -38.71 -56.61 -24.91
CA LEU A 767 -39.19 -56.98 -23.58
C LEU A 767 -39.63 -55.71 -22.86
N ILE A 768 -40.86 -55.69 -22.37
CA ILE A 768 -41.38 -54.61 -21.53
C ILE A 768 -41.58 -55.17 -20.12
N TYR A 769 -41.00 -54.52 -19.12
CA TYR A 769 -41.26 -54.78 -17.71
C TYR A 769 -41.94 -53.58 -17.07
N THR A 770 -43.00 -53.81 -16.32
CA THR A 770 -43.70 -52.77 -15.54
C THR A 770 -43.61 -53.12 -14.05
N SER A 771 -43.10 -52.21 -13.23
CA SER A 771 -42.83 -52.53 -11.81
C SER A 771 -44.08 -52.59 -10.93
N GLN A 772 -45.12 -51.82 -11.29
CA GLN A 772 -46.38 -51.73 -10.53
C GLN A 772 -47.07 -53.09 -10.38
N ASP A 773 -47.10 -53.89 -11.44
CA ASP A 773 -47.70 -55.22 -11.48
C ASP A 773 -46.67 -56.35 -11.58
N GLY A 774 -45.39 -56.04 -11.71
CA GLY A 774 -44.30 -57.01 -11.84
C GLY A 774 -44.34 -57.80 -13.15
N LYS A 775 -44.99 -57.25 -14.19
CA LYS A 775 -45.32 -57.94 -15.44
C LYS A 775 -44.24 -57.76 -16.50
N PHE A 776 -43.85 -58.86 -17.12
CA PHE A 776 -43.01 -58.92 -18.31
C PHE A 776 -43.86 -59.22 -19.55
N VAL A 777 -43.55 -58.55 -20.67
CA VAL A 777 -44.14 -58.80 -21.99
C VAL A 777 -43.00 -58.95 -22.99
N LEU A 778 -42.74 -60.19 -23.41
CA LEU A 778 -41.70 -60.54 -24.39
C LEU A 778 -42.31 -60.76 -25.77
N THR A 779 -41.85 -60.01 -26.76
CA THR A 779 -42.27 -60.11 -28.17
C THR A 779 -41.06 -60.29 -29.08
N GLY A 780 -41.31 -60.72 -30.32
CA GLY A 780 -40.32 -60.95 -31.37
C GLY A 780 -40.89 -60.55 -32.73
N THR A 781 -40.13 -60.70 -33.81
CA THR A 781 -40.68 -60.53 -35.16
C THR A 781 -41.33 -61.81 -35.66
N SER A 782 -42.10 -61.72 -36.76
CA SER A 782 -42.65 -62.91 -37.43
C SER A 782 -41.56 -63.90 -37.89
N ALA A 783 -40.31 -63.45 -38.07
CA ALA A 783 -39.18 -64.31 -38.43
C ALA A 783 -38.54 -65.00 -37.20
N THR A 784 -38.61 -64.38 -36.02
CA THR A 784 -38.00 -64.80 -34.76
C THR A 784 -39.00 -64.63 -33.61
N PRO A 785 -40.03 -65.50 -33.52
CA PRO A 785 -41.05 -65.38 -32.47
C PRO A 785 -40.42 -65.54 -31.08
N PRO A 786 -40.96 -64.88 -30.06
CA PRO A 786 -40.47 -64.98 -28.70
C PRO A 786 -40.57 -66.43 -28.20
N ARG A 787 -39.56 -66.88 -27.44
CA ARG A 787 -39.48 -68.22 -26.85
C ARG A 787 -39.17 -68.12 -25.38
N LEU A 788 -39.90 -68.84 -24.54
CA LEU A 788 -39.61 -68.99 -23.13
C LEU A 788 -39.41 -70.47 -22.83
N TYR A 789 -38.20 -70.83 -22.42
CA TYR A 789 -37.87 -72.15 -21.90
C TYR A 789 -38.07 -72.14 -20.40
N ASP A 790 -38.97 -72.99 -19.90
CA ASP A 790 -39.20 -73.25 -18.48
C ASP A 790 -38.78 -74.69 -18.16
N GLN A 791 -38.00 -74.89 -17.10
CA GLN A 791 -37.45 -76.18 -16.72
C GLN A 791 -38.54 -77.22 -16.39
N ILE A 792 -39.73 -76.77 -15.95
CA ILE A 792 -40.87 -77.62 -15.57
C ILE A 792 -41.81 -77.79 -16.77
N HIS A 793 -42.15 -76.70 -17.47
CA HIS A 793 -43.22 -76.69 -18.48
C HIS A 793 -42.73 -76.86 -19.93
N GLY A 794 -41.42 -76.83 -20.17
CA GLY A 794 -40.84 -76.97 -21.51
C GLY A 794 -40.76 -75.64 -22.26
N ASN A 795 -40.74 -75.69 -23.59
CA ASN A 795 -40.59 -74.49 -24.43
C ASN A 795 -41.96 -73.95 -24.86
N VAL A 796 -42.19 -72.66 -24.62
CA VAL A 796 -43.42 -71.92 -24.94
C VAL A 796 -43.10 -70.82 -25.95
N SER A 797 -43.90 -70.71 -27.02
CA SER A 797 -43.77 -69.66 -28.04
C SER A 797 -45.14 -69.18 -28.54
N GLY A 798 -45.23 -67.91 -28.92
CA GLY A 798 -46.46 -67.24 -29.39
C GLY A 798 -46.16 -65.86 -29.96
N GLU A 799 -47.18 -65.01 -30.17
CA GLU A 799 -46.99 -63.63 -30.66
C GLU A 799 -46.44 -62.70 -29.57
N ALA A 800 -46.97 -62.86 -28.35
CA ALA A 800 -46.46 -62.21 -27.14
C ALA A 800 -46.51 -63.19 -25.97
N LEU A 801 -45.43 -63.24 -25.18
CA LEU A 801 -45.34 -64.01 -23.94
C LEU A 801 -45.43 -63.04 -22.76
N ILE A 802 -46.45 -63.22 -21.93
CA ILE A 802 -46.72 -62.39 -20.76
C ILE A 802 -46.50 -63.24 -19.51
N PHE A 803 -45.68 -62.79 -18.58
CA PHE A 803 -45.41 -63.53 -17.34
C PHE A 803 -45.07 -62.57 -16.19
N ASN A 804 -45.26 -63.00 -14.95
CA ASN A 804 -44.95 -62.18 -13.77
C ASN A 804 -43.58 -62.54 -13.18
N SER A 805 -42.97 -61.58 -12.51
CA SER A 805 -41.79 -61.77 -11.65
C SER A 805 -42.08 -62.58 -10.37
N GLN A 806 -43.32 -62.60 -9.89
CA GLN A 806 -43.69 -63.16 -8.58
C GLN A 806 -44.57 -64.42 -8.64
N ASP A 807 -45.00 -64.83 -9.83
CA ASP A 807 -45.79 -66.04 -10.03
C ASP A 807 -45.27 -66.87 -11.21
N ASP A 808 -45.58 -68.16 -11.20
CA ASP A 808 -45.19 -69.08 -12.26
C ASP A 808 -46.09 -68.98 -13.50
N SER A 809 -46.96 -67.96 -13.60
CA SER A 809 -47.94 -67.88 -14.68
C SER A 809 -47.33 -67.33 -15.98
N VAL A 810 -47.63 -68.01 -17.09
CA VAL A 810 -47.28 -67.57 -18.45
C VAL A 810 -48.55 -67.51 -19.28
N SER A 811 -48.98 -66.31 -19.63
CA SER A 811 -50.09 -66.05 -20.54
C SER A 811 -49.54 -65.81 -21.95
N VAL A 812 -50.03 -66.54 -22.94
CA VAL A 812 -49.65 -66.38 -24.35
C VAL A 812 -50.78 -65.68 -25.08
N THR A 813 -50.49 -64.55 -25.71
CA THR A 813 -51.44 -63.90 -26.64
C THR A 813 -51.21 -64.45 -28.04
N GLY A 814 -52.26 -64.89 -28.73
CA GLY A 814 -52.18 -65.42 -30.08
C GLY A 814 -53.22 -64.81 -31.02
N GLY A 815 -52.78 -64.04 -32.01
CA GLY A 815 -53.55 -63.74 -33.21
C GLY A 815 -53.28 -64.80 -34.30
N GLN A 816 -54.30 -65.59 -34.65
CA GLN A 816 -54.39 -66.49 -35.83
C GLN A 816 -53.25 -67.52 -36.10
N ALA A 817 -52.16 -67.55 -35.32
CA ALA A 817 -51.05 -68.50 -35.46
C ALA A 817 -50.92 -69.38 -34.20
N ARG A 818 -50.80 -70.70 -34.41
CA ARG A 818 -50.80 -71.76 -33.37
C ARG A 818 -49.80 -71.49 -32.25
N THR A 819 -50.28 -71.41 -31.01
CA THR A 819 -49.46 -71.58 -29.80
C THR A 819 -48.86 -72.99 -29.81
N VAL A 820 -47.53 -73.10 -29.67
CA VAL A 820 -46.83 -74.39 -29.58
C VAL A 820 -46.21 -74.52 -28.21
N THR A 821 -46.77 -75.39 -27.38
CA THR A 821 -46.18 -75.81 -26.10
C THR A 821 -45.59 -77.19 -26.30
N ASN A 822 -44.25 -77.31 -26.32
CA ASN A 822 -43.58 -78.60 -26.38
C ASN A 822 -43.19 -79.03 -24.96
N THR A 823 -44.05 -79.83 -24.33
CA THR A 823 -43.78 -80.45 -23.03
C THR A 823 -42.91 -81.70 -23.24
N ARG A 824 -41.76 -81.77 -22.57
CA ARG A 824 -40.92 -82.97 -22.57
C ARG A 824 -41.34 -83.85 -21.40
N THR A 825 -41.91 -85.02 -21.67
CA THR A 825 -42.08 -86.05 -20.65
C THR A 825 -40.70 -86.63 -20.29
N ALA A 826 -40.36 -86.64 -19.01
CA ALA A 826 -39.17 -87.31 -18.51
C ALA A 826 -39.27 -88.81 -18.79
N LYS A 827 -38.15 -89.42 -19.20
CA LYS A 827 -37.96 -90.86 -19.20
C LYS A 827 -36.86 -91.20 -18.21
#